data_AF-A0A0S4M1P1-F1
#
_entry.id   AF-A0A0S4M1P1-F1
#
_cell.length_a   1.000
_cell.length_b   1.000
_cell.length_c   1.000
_cell.angle_alpha   90.00
_cell.angle_beta   90.00
_cell.angle_gamma   90.00
#
_symmetry.space_group_name_H-M   'P 1'
#
loop_
_entity.id
_entity.type
_entity.pdbx_description
1 polymer ?
#
loop_
_entity_poly.entity_id
_entity_poly.type
_entity_poly.pdbx_seq_one_letter_code
_entity_poly.pdbx_strand_id
1 'polypeptide(L)'
;MDNIRIHGFQDCTSQIASNEYFGQSYKDSDSTRSSDQCVSAHNIFEAGCDHKFTFDADGSCSSSYRLIKYLCLNYGFSVSFEAVEEVFKNCFFQLHAAKFGYQFTENFLSVMNAHRDSFVSVVDSILTDLYDSFSFLRQLGDSNITLIELMDKVCFSFSESSYNLRGRCCDILQSKFIPLIINSIFDASVIDGGLERKMTYCEMEKFFIHYITTLERIVMSRIMDYWNNFCDENTSMFSPFSGVSYRDPFYYAHHVYGVSKPVVTCPAAFSNKFGAFISFMAVAKIDCMINNFIKERLGVIKSTIRSKCTSVHDKIVDGYNADLVGEIKKIRECFPSYISGKFSKMVNFGSIRDKLHNFLKKLLIWDSHDVGIEAMEESRLSLLETITNQAHELLKTYANDIVYAVTRDFHSRIIKSRKIVSRVRRSVRTVKDKWGVCLHPRCSHGILSIRRKFSAALKEIVKSKFCSMINDGYKVSGISSISKFTWNEVSKDMFPIIQEEIRPVVFKEREELSVLLSKARIVVDNDKFDGSYSGTREATSEEIVNVLRIAVYNMNVQTKSLIRAVWSNVTKVSREVDSSAGSVMSSKQEEFVNVESYSESSLSGKDVDLSAQYGSSAVSSKLVYASLVIKGDRIFNRWGLNVHPDDVDVILFIRTKFSKKIKDLVRIFFSSIPNEKSKLKRNNVFDDYKWSDISGELYPIVLEHIDPIIKEEYSELEEFLSKARVVVVGRGDTSSCVIRSVTNDEKDNLMKRAVAIIHKELRSSVRSVWAAMNKISKFNFGGDFKDGEVEKSIYCGIRLRYEDSMDIVNIKRRFLFDIKGCIVNIFSELTKTNKFPWRYVSKDVIPTIKKEFYPIMEKEREELDLVLLKSRAVVGDSEYDKLPEAAKYREITYGERSEIVEFIMACVYKKAIDVAGRVWRGMIKFHDVKCVGPIMDNMEFTSAAKGRKFSDVSFRLSDISRVDKDAIDNIRLEFIGSLGPIIDEVINKVLLEVGGSLSSIESMVDKVIPVVAEKSSLLFNNSGFCDSLNSLLSSALVVGKSRRSIFLSDKERDCAYQMFMDSVNNDRDNLIKKRVIKLTKYSKIRY
;
A
#
# COMPACT_ATOMS: atom_id res chain seq x y z
N MET A 1 -25.79 1.77 -65.91
CA MET A 1 -25.80 2.95 -65.03
C MET A 1 -25.02 2.60 -63.78
N ASP A 2 -23.77 3.07 -63.78
CA ASP A 2 -22.82 3.38 -62.69
C ASP A 2 -22.56 2.29 -61.63
N ASN A 3 -21.66 1.31 -61.82
CA ASN A 3 -20.17 1.30 -61.90
C ASN A 3 -19.41 1.85 -60.68
N ILE A 4 -19.05 0.96 -59.73
CA ILE A 4 -17.76 1.02 -59.01
C ILE A 4 -17.15 -0.38 -58.98
N ARG A 5 -15.96 -0.50 -59.60
CA ARG A 5 -15.16 -1.70 -59.79
C ARG A 5 -14.29 -2.02 -58.57
N ILE A 6 -14.12 -3.32 -58.37
CA ILE A 6 -13.17 -3.98 -57.47
C ILE A 6 -11.78 -4.03 -58.14
N HIS A 7 -10.74 -3.63 -57.42
CA HIS A 7 -9.35 -4.08 -57.57
C HIS A 7 -8.86 -4.34 -56.13
N GLY A 8 -8.35 -5.50 -55.72
CA GLY A 8 -7.51 -6.45 -56.42
C GLY A 8 -6.07 -6.27 -55.95
N PHE A 9 -5.77 -6.62 -54.70
CA PHE A 9 -4.40 -6.69 -54.16
C PHE A 9 -3.79 -8.01 -54.62
N GLN A 10 -2.69 -7.94 -55.36
CA GLN A 10 -1.90 -9.09 -55.79
C GLN A 10 -0.42 -8.83 -55.45
N ASP A 11 0.21 -9.89 -54.93
CA ASP A 11 1.59 -10.00 -54.48
C ASP A 11 2.63 -9.50 -55.51
N CYS A 12 3.77 -9.01 -55.00
CA CYS A 12 5.08 -9.20 -55.62
C CYS A 12 6.21 -9.04 -54.60
N THR A 13 6.84 -10.16 -54.27
CA THR A 13 8.22 -10.32 -53.79
C THR A 13 9.23 -10.08 -54.92
N SER A 14 10.32 -9.36 -54.64
CA SER A 14 11.66 -9.50 -55.29
C SER A 14 12.66 -8.65 -54.49
N GLN A 15 13.70 -9.24 -53.89
CA GLN A 15 15.04 -9.45 -54.47
C GLN A 15 15.69 -8.15 -54.96
N ILE A 16 16.66 -7.64 -54.20
CA ILE A 16 17.81 -6.92 -54.77
C ILE A 16 19.08 -7.46 -54.13
N ALA A 17 19.94 -7.94 -55.01
CA ALA A 17 21.23 -8.53 -54.76
C ALA A 17 22.32 -7.47 -54.51
N SER A 18 23.33 -7.93 -53.79
CA SER A 18 24.73 -7.52 -53.84
C SER A 18 25.20 -6.99 -55.19
N ASN A 19 25.96 -5.89 -55.17
CA ASN A 19 27.07 -5.69 -56.09
C ASN A 19 28.20 -4.86 -55.47
N GLU A 20 29.39 -5.33 -55.79
CA GLU A 20 30.72 -4.98 -55.35
C GLU A 20 31.40 -4.13 -56.44
N TYR A 21 32.44 -3.36 -56.07
CA TYR A 21 33.49 -2.74 -56.90
C TYR A 21 33.15 -1.63 -57.93
N PHE A 22 33.70 -0.42 -57.72
CA PHE A 22 35.00 0.02 -58.29
C PHE A 22 35.37 1.42 -57.80
N GLY A 23 36.67 1.64 -57.54
CA GLY A 23 37.22 2.90 -57.05
C GLY A 23 37.34 3.99 -58.12
N GLN A 24 37.42 5.24 -57.65
CA GLN A 24 38.01 6.32 -58.44
C GLN A 24 38.59 7.39 -57.51
N SER A 25 39.90 7.61 -57.69
CA SER A 25 40.68 8.67 -57.08
C SER A 25 40.13 10.04 -57.42
N TYR A 26 40.11 10.94 -56.44
CA TYR A 26 40.23 12.36 -56.72
C TYR A 26 41.41 12.95 -55.96
N LYS A 27 42.10 13.80 -56.73
CA LYS A 27 43.46 14.28 -56.59
C LYS A 27 43.60 15.34 -55.50
N ASP A 28 44.82 15.38 -54.99
CA ASP A 28 45.46 16.53 -54.35
C ASP A 28 45.10 17.85 -55.04
N SER A 29 44.75 18.83 -54.22
CA SER A 29 45.02 20.23 -54.52
C SER A 29 45.73 20.82 -53.32
N ASP A 30 47.04 20.99 -53.50
CA ASP A 30 47.91 21.83 -52.70
C ASP A 30 47.29 23.22 -52.54
N SER A 31 47.14 23.64 -51.30
CA SER A 31 47.23 25.06 -50.96
C SER A 31 48.12 25.22 -49.74
N THR A 32 49.41 25.41 -50.01
CA THR A 32 50.37 26.04 -49.10
C THR A 32 49.82 27.39 -48.65
N ARG A 33 49.49 27.51 -47.36
CA ARG A 33 49.48 28.80 -46.66
C ARG A 33 50.21 28.66 -45.34
N SER A 34 51.17 29.56 -45.18
CA SER A 34 52.19 29.62 -44.15
C SER A 34 51.61 29.53 -42.74
N SER A 35 52.29 28.72 -41.91
CA SER A 35 52.26 28.85 -40.47
C SER A 35 52.80 30.22 -40.05
N ASP A 36 52.54 30.53 -38.79
CA ASP A 36 53.10 31.64 -38.00
C ASP A 36 52.22 32.89 -37.94
N GLN A 37 51.11 32.75 -37.20
CA GLN A 37 50.74 33.69 -36.13
C GLN A 37 49.67 33.03 -35.24
N CYS A 38 50.11 32.37 -34.16
CA CYS A 38 49.23 32.06 -33.03
C CYS A 38 48.83 33.38 -32.37
N VAL A 39 47.63 33.88 -32.72
CA VAL A 39 46.97 34.90 -31.91
C VAL A 39 46.53 34.23 -30.61
N SER A 40 47.18 34.62 -29.52
CA SER A 40 46.84 34.25 -28.15
C SER A 40 45.35 34.42 -27.87
N ALA A 41 44.71 33.36 -27.38
CA ALA A 41 43.31 33.35 -26.94
C ALA A 41 43.04 34.28 -25.73
N HIS A 42 44.06 34.96 -25.16
CA HIS A 42 43.85 35.94 -24.09
C HIS A 42 43.09 37.20 -24.55
N ASN A 43 43.17 37.59 -25.83
CA ASN A 43 42.59 38.86 -26.28
C ASN A 43 41.05 38.84 -26.49
N ILE A 44 40.38 37.70 -26.31
CA ILE A 44 38.92 37.60 -26.45
C ILE A 44 38.21 37.79 -25.09
N PHE A 45 38.89 37.59 -23.96
CA PHE A 45 38.31 37.75 -22.62
C PHE A 45 38.49 39.15 -22.00
N GLU A 46 39.51 39.92 -22.41
CA GLU A 46 39.77 41.27 -21.88
C GLU A 46 39.02 42.42 -22.59
N ALA A 47 38.30 42.15 -23.69
CA ALA A 47 37.32 43.11 -24.20
C ALA A 47 36.05 43.05 -23.32
N GLY A 48 36.00 43.94 -22.33
CA GLY A 48 34.95 44.00 -21.30
C GLY A 48 33.53 43.74 -21.81
N CYS A 49 32.78 42.95 -21.04
CA CYS A 49 31.35 42.67 -21.20
C CYS A 49 30.47 43.91 -20.94
N ASP A 50 30.77 45.05 -21.57
CA ASP A 50 29.97 46.28 -21.54
C ASP A 50 29.04 46.44 -22.75
N HIS A 51 28.93 45.41 -23.60
CA HIS A 51 27.78 45.30 -24.51
C HIS A 51 26.52 44.98 -23.69
N LYS A 52 25.84 46.03 -23.23
CA LYS A 52 24.43 45.99 -22.81
C LYS A 52 23.63 45.36 -23.94
N PHE A 53 23.38 44.05 -23.85
CA PHE A 53 22.35 43.40 -24.64
C PHE A 53 21.01 44.00 -24.19
N THR A 54 20.52 44.98 -24.94
CA THR A 54 19.15 45.45 -24.81
C THR A 54 18.25 44.31 -25.27
N PHE A 55 17.66 43.60 -24.31
CA PHE A 55 16.60 42.64 -24.61
C PHE A 55 15.38 43.42 -25.09
N ASP A 56 15.02 43.25 -26.37
CA ASP A 56 13.73 43.73 -26.85
C ASP A 56 12.62 43.09 -26.02
N ALA A 57 11.77 43.93 -25.42
CA ALA A 57 10.66 43.49 -24.57
C ALA A 57 9.62 42.64 -25.33
N ASP A 58 9.71 42.57 -26.65
CA ASP A 58 8.76 41.91 -27.56
C ASP A 58 8.81 40.38 -27.55
N GLY A 59 9.64 39.75 -26.71
CA GLY A 59 9.56 38.30 -26.45
C GLY A 59 9.74 37.41 -27.70
N SER A 60 10.36 37.93 -28.76
CA SER A 60 10.49 37.23 -30.03
C SER A 60 11.46 36.05 -29.91
N CYS A 61 11.08 34.92 -30.54
CA CYS A 61 11.78 33.63 -30.47
C CYS A 61 13.25 33.71 -30.97
N SER A 62 13.58 34.67 -31.83
CA SER A 62 14.94 34.84 -32.41
C SER A 62 16.01 35.13 -31.34
N SER A 63 15.66 35.92 -30.32
CA SER A 63 16.56 36.24 -29.20
C SER A 63 16.92 35.01 -28.35
N SER A 64 16.02 34.02 -28.29
CA SER A 64 16.17 32.85 -27.43
C SER A 64 17.23 31.86 -27.92
N TYR A 65 17.42 31.73 -29.23
CA TYR A 65 18.40 30.81 -29.80
C TYR A 65 19.85 31.31 -29.60
N ARG A 66 20.08 32.62 -29.81
CA ARG A 66 21.38 33.24 -29.49
C ARG A 66 21.72 33.07 -28.01
N LEU A 67 20.71 33.18 -27.13
CA LEU A 67 20.88 32.94 -25.71
C LEU A 67 21.26 31.49 -25.41
N ILE A 68 20.67 30.49 -26.08
CA ILE A 68 21.10 29.08 -25.91
C ILE A 68 22.54 28.91 -26.37
N LYS A 69 22.92 29.40 -27.56
CA LYS A 69 24.31 29.31 -28.05
C LYS A 69 25.29 29.94 -27.06
N TYR A 70 24.90 31.04 -26.41
CA TYR A 70 25.68 31.69 -25.37
C TYR A 70 25.72 30.89 -24.06
N LEU A 71 24.57 30.43 -23.56
CA LEU A 71 24.47 29.64 -22.32
C LEU A 71 25.20 28.31 -22.43
N CYS A 72 25.14 27.71 -23.62
CA CYS A 72 25.82 26.48 -23.96
C CYS A 72 27.22 26.72 -24.52
N LEU A 73 27.70 27.96 -24.67
CA LEU A 73 29.05 28.21 -25.20
C LEU A 73 30.07 27.41 -24.37
N ASN A 74 31.10 26.84 -24.99
CA ASN A 74 32.12 26.08 -24.28
C ASN A 74 31.63 24.81 -23.54
N TYR A 75 30.42 24.32 -23.84
CA TYR A 75 30.03 22.96 -23.44
C TYR A 75 30.97 21.94 -24.10
N GLY A 76 31.21 20.81 -23.44
CA GLY A 76 32.19 19.83 -23.90
C GLY A 76 33.46 19.84 -23.05
N PHE A 77 34.60 20.02 -23.73
CA PHE A 77 35.95 19.99 -23.16
C PHE A 77 36.61 21.37 -23.30
N SER A 78 36.05 22.39 -22.65
CA SER A 78 36.68 23.71 -22.59
C SER A 78 37.55 23.80 -21.34
N VAL A 79 38.78 24.27 -21.50
CA VAL A 79 39.80 24.41 -20.45
C VAL A 79 39.96 25.86 -19.96
N SER A 80 39.05 26.78 -20.32
CA SER A 80 39.12 28.16 -19.83
C SER A 80 38.57 28.22 -18.40
N PHE A 81 39.48 28.17 -17.40
CA PHE A 81 39.14 28.09 -15.96
C PHE A 81 38.80 29.42 -15.31
N GLU A 82 39.17 30.55 -15.91
CA GLU A 82 38.86 31.90 -15.41
C GLU A 82 37.34 32.09 -15.24
N ALA A 83 36.55 31.50 -16.13
CA ALA A 83 35.09 31.52 -16.03
C ALA A 83 34.52 30.50 -15.02
N VAL A 84 35.31 29.55 -14.54
CA VAL A 84 34.85 28.45 -13.67
C VAL A 84 35.09 28.75 -12.19
N GLU A 85 36.13 29.51 -11.84
CA GLU A 85 36.31 29.97 -10.46
C GLU A 85 35.13 30.85 -10.00
N GLU A 86 34.55 31.62 -10.92
CA GLU A 86 33.33 32.42 -10.67
C GLU A 86 32.08 31.54 -10.43
N VAL A 87 32.03 30.35 -11.04
CA VAL A 87 30.93 29.37 -10.89
C VAL A 87 30.88 28.79 -9.47
N PHE A 88 32.00 28.70 -8.77
CA PHE A 88 32.05 28.16 -7.41
C PHE A 88 31.54 29.15 -6.34
N LYS A 89 31.33 30.42 -6.68
CA LYS A 89 30.79 31.41 -5.74
C LYS A 89 29.31 31.12 -5.47
N ASN A 90 28.91 31.12 -4.19
CA ASN A 90 27.52 30.87 -3.77
C ASN A 90 26.50 31.89 -4.33
N CYS A 91 26.96 33.04 -4.80
CA CYS A 91 26.14 34.07 -5.43
C CYS A 91 25.98 33.91 -6.96
N PHE A 92 26.62 32.91 -7.59
CA PHE A 92 26.64 32.76 -9.06
C PHE A 92 25.24 32.72 -9.67
N PHE A 93 24.34 31.93 -9.12
CA PHE A 93 22.95 31.85 -9.62
C PHE A 93 22.14 33.12 -9.35
N GLN A 94 22.51 33.90 -8.32
CA GLN A 94 21.86 35.18 -8.06
C GLN A 94 22.22 36.23 -9.10
N LEU A 95 23.45 36.19 -9.64
CA LEU A 95 23.85 37.03 -10.78
C LEU A 95 23.04 36.71 -12.03
N HIS A 96 22.76 35.42 -12.28
CA HIS A 96 21.86 35.01 -13.35
C HIS A 96 20.45 35.58 -13.16
N ALA A 97 19.86 35.43 -11.98
CA ALA A 97 18.53 35.98 -11.69
C ALA A 97 18.50 37.50 -11.87
N ALA A 98 19.48 38.21 -11.31
CA ALA A 98 19.59 39.66 -11.40
C ALA A 98 19.69 40.14 -12.86
N LYS A 99 20.40 39.41 -13.72
CA LYS A 99 20.49 39.68 -15.16
C LYS A 99 19.12 39.61 -15.87
N PHE A 100 18.18 38.83 -15.35
CA PHE A 100 16.82 38.70 -15.87
C PHE A 100 15.78 39.52 -15.07
N GLY A 101 16.22 40.40 -14.16
CA GLY A 101 15.34 41.33 -13.45
C GLY A 101 14.56 40.72 -12.28
N TYR A 102 14.92 39.52 -11.82
CA TYR A 102 14.29 38.90 -10.65
C TYR A 102 15.33 38.39 -9.65
N GLN A 103 14.89 37.97 -8.47
CA GLN A 103 15.73 37.36 -7.46
C GLN A 103 15.19 35.98 -7.09
N PHE A 104 16.06 35.02 -6.80
CA PHE A 104 15.64 33.75 -6.24
C PHE A 104 15.33 33.89 -4.75
N THR A 105 14.37 33.10 -4.25
CA THR A 105 14.15 33.00 -2.81
C THR A 105 15.33 32.28 -2.16
N GLU A 106 15.66 32.64 -0.92
CA GLU A 106 16.77 32.04 -0.17
C GLU A 106 16.61 30.51 -0.03
N ASN A 107 15.39 30.06 0.22
CA ASN A 107 15.06 28.63 0.29
C ASN A 107 15.34 27.91 -1.04
N PHE A 108 14.94 28.50 -2.17
CA PHE A 108 15.22 27.92 -3.48
C PHE A 108 16.71 27.84 -3.79
N LEU A 109 17.46 28.92 -3.50
CA LEU A 109 18.93 28.92 -3.66
C LEU A 109 19.60 27.85 -2.80
N SER A 110 19.19 27.71 -1.54
CA SER A 110 19.74 26.69 -0.64
C SER A 110 19.53 25.28 -1.19
N VAL A 111 18.35 24.98 -1.74
CA VAL A 111 18.06 23.67 -2.35
C VAL A 111 18.91 23.44 -3.60
N MET A 112 19.04 24.45 -4.47
CA MET A 112 19.86 24.34 -5.67
C MET A 112 21.34 24.15 -5.32
N ASN A 113 21.88 24.92 -4.38
CA ASN A 113 23.26 24.74 -3.93
C ASN A 113 23.50 23.35 -3.33
N ALA A 114 22.55 22.81 -2.56
CA ALA A 114 22.66 21.44 -2.05
C ALA A 114 22.72 20.39 -3.18
N HIS A 115 21.95 20.55 -4.26
CA HIS A 115 22.03 19.67 -5.43
C HIS A 115 23.38 19.77 -6.14
N ARG A 116 23.92 20.99 -6.27
CA ARG A 116 25.27 21.23 -6.81
C ARG A 116 26.31 20.51 -5.97
N ASP A 117 26.34 20.76 -4.66
CA ASP A 117 27.37 20.23 -3.76
C ASP A 117 27.34 18.70 -3.70
N SER A 118 26.14 18.11 -3.72
CA SER A 118 25.93 16.67 -3.83
C SER A 118 26.47 16.11 -5.15
N PHE A 119 26.25 16.78 -6.27
CA PHE A 119 26.82 16.37 -7.56
C PHE A 119 28.34 16.46 -7.57
N VAL A 120 28.92 17.55 -7.05
CA VAL A 120 30.37 17.73 -6.94
C VAL A 120 31.00 16.62 -6.11
N SER A 121 30.41 16.25 -4.97
CA SER A 121 30.89 15.13 -4.15
C SER A 121 30.90 13.81 -4.92
N VAL A 122 29.93 13.56 -5.80
CA VAL A 122 29.92 12.37 -6.66
C VAL A 122 31.03 12.42 -7.70
N VAL A 123 31.25 13.57 -8.34
CA VAL A 123 32.36 13.76 -9.30
C VAL A 123 33.71 13.54 -8.62
N ASP A 124 33.92 14.11 -7.44
CA ASP A 124 35.15 13.98 -6.65
C ASP A 124 35.38 12.49 -6.24
N SER A 125 34.33 11.74 -5.91
CA SER A 125 34.42 10.30 -5.64
C SER A 125 34.88 9.51 -6.87
N ILE A 126 34.32 9.79 -8.05
CA ILE A 126 34.69 9.08 -9.28
C ILE A 126 36.13 9.43 -9.70
N LEU A 127 36.54 10.69 -9.50
CA LEU A 127 37.92 11.12 -9.72
C LEU A 127 38.90 10.41 -8.77
N THR A 128 38.51 10.21 -7.51
CA THR A 128 39.32 9.49 -6.52
C THR A 128 39.54 8.03 -6.94
N ASP A 129 38.50 7.34 -7.42
CA ASP A 129 38.62 5.97 -7.92
C ASP A 129 39.54 5.88 -9.17
N LEU A 130 39.60 6.95 -9.96
CA LEU A 130 40.48 7.03 -11.11
C LEU A 130 41.94 7.29 -10.74
N TYR A 131 42.23 7.90 -9.59
CA TYR A 131 43.59 8.06 -9.06
C TYR A 131 44.32 6.71 -9.02
N ASP A 132 43.64 5.66 -8.54
CA ASP A 132 44.18 4.31 -8.49
C ASP A 132 44.28 3.64 -9.87
N SER A 133 43.50 4.12 -10.83
CA SER A 133 43.44 3.59 -12.21
C SER A 133 44.56 4.14 -13.10
N PHE A 134 45.18 5.28 -12.75
CA PHE A 134 46.31 5.89 -13.46
C PHE A 134 47.64 5.16 -13.18
N SER A 135 47.63 3.85 -13.41
CA SER A 135 48.76 2.94 -13.23
C SER A 135 49.92 3.19 -14.19
N PHE A 136 49.81 4.11 -15.16
CA PHE A 136 50.91 4.46 -16.07
C PHE A 136 52.12 5.03 -15.33
N LEU A 137 51.95 5.65 -14.14
CA LEU A 137 53.08 6.05 -13.29
C LEU A 137 53.87 4.85 -12.76
N ARG A 138 53.29 3.64 -12.72
CA ARG A 138 54.02 2.42 -12.37
C ARG A 138 54.88 1.90 -13.52
N GLN A 139 54.66 2.37 -14.75
CA GLN A 139 55.45 2.00 -15.94
C GLN A 139 56.74 2.83 -16.08
N LEU A 140 57.00 3.77 -15.17
CA LEU A 140 58.22 4.58 -15.08
C LEU A 140 59.52 3.77 -14.86
N GLY A 141 59.42 2.48 -14.52
CA GLY A 141 60.56 1.62 -14.20
C GLY A 141 61.35 1.07 -15.41
N ASP A 142 60.86 1.24 -16.64
CA ASP A 142 61.51 0.69 -17.84
C ASP A 142 62.52 1.69 -18.44
N SER A 143 63.81 1.32 -18.41
CA SER A 143 64.96 2.25 -18.45
C SER A 143 65.28 2.93 -19.79
N ASN A 144 64.37 2.94 -20.76
CA ASN A 144 64.64 3.45 -22.12
C ASN A 144 63.66 4.52 -22.64
N ILE A 145 62.68 4.97 -21.85
CA ILE A 145 61.71 5.99 -22.29
C ILE A 145 62.24 7.39 -21.97
N THR A 146 62.31 8.26 -22.99
CA THR A 146 62.66 9.67 -22.73
C THR A 146 61.55 10.35 -21.94
N LEU A 147 61.90 11.30 -21.07
CA LEU A 147 60.92 11.98 -20.23
C LEU A 147 59.85 12.76 -21.04
N ILE A 148 60.19 13.19 -22.27
CA ILE A 148 59.22 13.78 -23.22
C ILE A 148 58.20 12.73 -23.69
N GLU A 149 58.66 11.58 -24.18
CA GLU A 149 57.77 10.49 -24.61
C GLU A 149 56.91 9.98 -23.46
N LEU A 150 57.43 10.00 -22.23
CA LEU A 150 56.65 9.68 -21.06
C LEU A 150 55.53 10.70 -20.85
N MET A 151 55.85 12.00 -20.87
CA MET A 151 54.84 13.04 -20.68
C MET A 151 53.78 13.06 -21.77
N ASP A 152 54.16 12.77 -23.00
CA ASP A 152 53.23 12.61 -24.10
C ASP A 152 52.26 11.45 -23.82
N LYS A 153 52.76 10.29 -23.40
CA LYS A 153 51.93 9.14 -23.01
C LYS A 153 51.00 9.47 -21.84
N VAL A 154 51.49 10.21 -20.84
CA VAL A 154 50.70 10.65 -19.69
C VAL A 154 49.55 11.57 -20.15
N CYS A 155 49.84 12.57 -20.99
CA CYS A 155 48.83 13.47 -21.54
C CYS A 155 47.78 12.71 -22.37
N PHE A 156 48.22 11.73 -23.18
CA PHE A 156 47.33 10.85 -23.95
C PHE A 156 46.39 10.06 -23.05
N SER A 157 46.94 9.30 -22.10
CA SER A 157 46.16 8.45 -21.20
C SER A 157 45.23 9.27 -20.31
N PHE A 158 45.69 10.43 -19.84
CA PHE A 158 44.87 11.36 -19.08
C PHE A 158 43.70 11.90 -19.91
N SER A 159 43.95 12.32 -21.16
CA SER A 159 42.91 12.85 -22.05
C SER A 159 41.86 11.81 -22.37
N GLU A 160 42.27 10.58 -22.72
CA GLU A 160 41.36 9.47 -22.98
C GLU A 160 40.51 9.14 -21.75
N SER A 161 41.13 9.07 -20.57
CA SER A 161 40.42 8.81 -19.31
C SER A 161 39.44 9.93 -18.96
N SER A 162 39.83 11.18 -19.19
CA SER A 162 38.99 12.37 -18.98
C SER A 162 37.77 12.38 -19.89
N TYR A 163 37.92 11.95 -21.14
CA TYR A 163 36.82 11.81 -22.09
C TYR A 163 35.79 10.77 -21.63
N ASN A 164 36.25 9.62 -21.15
CA ASN A 164 35.41 8.56 -20.61
C ASN A 164 34.74 8.99 -19.30
N LEU A 165 35.50 9.63 -18.40
CA LEU A 165 35.00 10.13 -17.12
C LEU A 165 33.89 11.15 -17.32
N ARG A 166 34.10 12.13 -18.20
CA ARG A 166 33.08 13.14 -18.49
C ARG A 166 31.76 12.50 -18.94
N GLY A 167 31.83 11.48 -19.82
CA GLY A 167 30.66 10.71 -20.23
C GLY A 167 29.91 10.12 -19.04
N ARG A 168 30.62 9.41 -18.15
CA ARG A 168 30.05 8.82 -16.92
C ARG A 168 29.43 9.88 -16.00
N CYS A 169 30.11 11.00 -15.78
CA CYS A 169 29.59 12.09 -14.95
C CYS A 169 28.33 12.72 -15.57
N CYS A 170 28.29 12.89 -16.89
CA CYS A 170 27.09 13.37 -17.60
C CYS A 170 25.93 12.36 -17.51
N ASP A 171 26.19 11.07 -17.60
CA ASP A 171 25.16 10.03 -17.44
C ASP A 171 24.57 10.06 -16.02
N ILE A 172 25.40 10.25 -14.99
CA ILE A 172 24.96 10.42 -13.61
C ILE A 172 24.18 11.73 -13.43
N LEU A 173 24.67 12.83 -14.00
CA LEU A 173 23.98 14.13 -13.99
C LEU A 173 22.57 13.99 -14.58
N GLN A 174 22.44 13.33 -15.73
CA GLN A 174 21.17 13.14 -16.43
C GLN A 174 20.21 12.19 -15.70
N SER A 175 20.70 11.06 -15.20
CA SER A 175 19.87 10.03 -14.59
C SER A 175 19.46 10.34 -13.15
N LYS A 176 20.36 10.92 -12.35
CA LYS A 176 20.17 11.13 -10.91
C LYS A 176 19.81 12.56 -10.56
N PHE A 177 20.51 13.55 -11.11
CA PHE A 177 20.42 14.94 -10.64
C PHE A 177 19.42 15.79 -11.44
N ILE A 178 19.35 15.65 -12.77
CA ILE A 178 18.39 16.40 -13.59
C ILE A 178 16.94 16.24 -13.10
N PRO A 179 16.44 15.04 -12.74
CA PRO A 179 15.10 14.88 -12.18
C PRO A 179 14.89 15.63 -10.85
N LEU A 180 15.89 15.64 -9.95
CA LEU A 180 15.85 16.39 -8.68
C LEU A 180 15.75 17.90 -8.94
N ILE A 181 16.56 18.38 -9.88
CA ILE A 181 16.66 19.79 -10.26
C ILE A 181 15.37 20.26 -10.92
N ILE A 182 14.81 19.50 -11.87
CA ILE A 182 13.54 19.84 -12.54
C ILE A 182 12.40 19.96 -11.52
N ASN A 183 12.31 19.02 -10.58
CA ASN A 183 11.28 19.06 -9.54
C ASN A 183 11.42 20.30 -8.65
N SER A 184 12.66 20.67 -8.28
CA SER A 184 12.93 21.86 -7.48
C SER A 184 12.55 23.15 -8.23
N ILE A 185 12.81 23.21 -9.54
CA ILE A 185 12.48 24.36 -10.40
C ILE A 185 10.96 24.48 -10.63
N PHE A 186 10.22 23.38 -10.79
CA PHE A 186 8.77 23.45 -11.04
C PHE A 186 7.97 24.08 -9.90
N ASP A 187 8.44 23.91 -8.66
CA ASP A 187 7.82 24.47 -7.46
C ASP A 187 8.42 25.82 -7.06
N ALA A 188 9.39 26.33 -7.82
CA ALA A 188 10.12 27.53 -7.48
C ALA A 188 9.31 28.82 -7.64
N SER A 189 9.57 29.74 -6.70
CA SER A 189 9.13 31.12 -6.73
C SER A 189 10.33 32.06 -6.84
N VAL A 190 10.09 33.20 -7.48
CA VAL A 190 11.04 34.31 -7.63
C VAL A 190 10.45 35.57 -7.02
N ILE A 191 11.32 36.46 -6.55
CA ILE A 191 10.98 37.79 -6.07
C ILE A 191 11.18 38.75 -7.24
N ASP A 192 10.09 39.36 -7.69
CA ASP A 192 10.06 40.31 -8.80
C ASP A 192 9.38 41.60 -8.31
N GLY A 193 10.11 42.71 -8.32
CA GLY A 193 9.64 43.96 -7.72
C GLY A 193 9.28 43.86 -6.23
N GLY A 194 9.91 42.94 -5.49
CA GLY A 194 9.62 42.69 -4.07
C GLY A 194 8.42 41.77 -3.80
N LEU A 195 7.73 41.29 -4.84
CA LEU A 195 6.62 40.34 -4.71
C LEU A 195 7.06 38.94 -5.12
N GLU A 196 6.71 37.95 -4.30
CA GLU A 196 6.94 36.55 -4.61
C GLU A 196 5.92 36.06 -5.65
N ARG A 197 6.40 35.56 -6.80
CA ARG A 197 5.58 34.95 -7.85
C ARG A 197 6.17 33.63 -8.32
N LYS A 198 5.36 32.79 -8.96
CA LYS A 198 5.89 31.60 -9.64
C LYS A 198 6.75 31.99 -10.84
N MET A 199 7.81 31.22 -11.07
CA MET A 199 8.56 31.33 -12.31
C MET A 199 7.66 31.02 -13.51
N THR A 200 7.81 31.79 -14.58
CA THR A 200 7.26 31.44 -15.89
C THR A 200 8.06 30.28 -16.49
N TYR A 201 7.46 29.53 -17.41
CA TYR A 201 8.16 28.42 -18.05
C TYR A 201 9.45 28.86 -18.76
N CYS A 202 9.44 30.02 -19.44
CA CYS A 202 10.63 30.52 -20.12
C CYS A 202 11.76 30.84 -19.13
N GLU A 203 11.45 31.33 -17.92
CA GLU A 203 12.45 31.53 -16.86
C GLU A 203 12.98 30.20 -16.33
N MET A 204 12.08 29.21 -16.11
CA MET A 204 12.46 27.86 -15.68
C MET A 204 13.42 27.20 -16.68
N GLU A 205 13.10 27.28 -17.96
CA GLU A 205 13.88 26.71 -19.06
C GLU A 205 15.28 27.33 -19.15
N LYS A 206 15.36 28.67 -19.13
CA LYS A 206 16.63 29.41 -19.18
C LYS A 206 17.51 29.10 -17.98
N PHE A 207 16.94 29.12 -16.77
CA PHE A 207 17.66 28.79 -15.56
C PHE A 207 18.13 27.34 -15.57
N PHE A 208 17.28 26.39 -15.98
CA PHE A 208 17.62 24.98 -16.08
C PHE A 208 18.82 24.74 -17.00
N ILE A 209 18.79 25.27 -18.23
CA ILE A 209 19.89 25.12 -19.19
C ILE A 209 21.18 25.72 -18.62
N HIS A 210 21.10 26.93 -18.07
CA HIS A 210 22.26 27.57 -17.46
C HIS A 210 22.84 26.73 -16.31
N TYR A 211 21.98 26.25 -15.42
CA TYR A 211 22.37 25.48 -14.25
C TYR A 211 23.02 24.15 -14.64
N ILE A 212 22.43 23.38 -15.56
CA ILE A 212 22.99 22.08 -15.98
C ILE A 212 24.29 22.24 -16.76
N THR A 213 24.38 23.19 -17.69
CA THR A 213 25.64 23.46 -18.39
C THR A 213 26.73 23.91 -17.42
N THR A 214 26.36 24.63 -16.35
CA THR A 214 27.30 25.00 -15.28
C THR A 214 27.81 23.76 -14.54
N LEU A 215 26.93 22.81 -14.17
CA LEU A 215 27.36 21.54 -13.57
C LEU A 215 28.26 20.72 -14.50
N GLU A 216 27.96 20.70 -15.80
CA GLU A 216 28.79 20.04 -16.82
C GLU A 216 30.19 20.66 -16.93
N ARG A 217 30.31 21.99 -16.77
CA ARG A 217 31.61 22.69 -16.71
C ARG A 217 32.38 22.38 -15.42
N ILE A 218 31.68 22.22 -14.29
CA ILE A 218 32.33 21.83 -13.02
C ILE A 218 33.03 20.48 -13.15
N VAL A 219 32.45 19.52 -13.90
CA VAL A 219 33.11 18.23 -14.17
C VAL A 219 34.47 18.45 -14.81
N MET A 220 34.54 19.27 -15.88
CA MET A 220 35.81 19.56 -16.55
C MET A 220 36.78 20.35 -15.68
N SER A 221 36.28 21.28 -14.87
CA SER A 221 37.12 21.99 -13.90
C SER A 221 37.75 21.04 -12.92
N ARG A 222 36.99 20.12 -12.33
CA ARG A 222 37.50 19.14 -11.36
C ARG A 222 38.54 18.20 -11.97
N ILE A 223 38.30 17.76 -13.20
CA ILE A 223 39.28 16.97 -13.97
C ILE A 223 40.59 17.75 -14.11
N MET A 224 40.50 19.04 -14.40
CA MET A 224 41.67 19.87 -14.66
C MET A 224 42.37 20.36 -13.38
N ASP A 225 41.63 20.61 -12.31
CA ASP A 225 42.18 20.83 -10.96
C ASP A 225 43.03 19.63 -10.56
N TYR A 226 42.53 18.42 -10.82
CA TYR A 226 43.26 17.19 -10.59
C TYR A 226 44.55 17.11 -11.44
N TRP A 227 44.48 17.45 -12.74
CA TRP A 227 45.67 17.51 -13.60
C TRP A 227 46.71 18.53 -13.12
N ASN A 228 46.25 19.72 -12.72
CA ASN A 228 47.12 20.78 -12.22
C ASN A 228 47.80 20.37 -10.91
N ASN A 229 47.07 19.74 -9.98
CA ASN A 229 47.66 19.19 -8.76
C ASN A 229 48.72 18.13 -9.08
N PHE A 230 48.45 17.24 -10.04
CA PHE A 230 49.44 16.28 -10.51
C PHE A 230 50.69 16.97 -11.09
N CYS A 231 50.50 18.05 -11.88
CA CYS A 231 51.60 18.84 -12.41
C CYS A 231 52.43 19.50 -11.29
N ASP A 232 51.75 20.08 -10.30
CA ASP A 232 52.36 20.81 -9.20
C ASP A 232 53.16 19.88 -8.28
N GLU A 233 52.60 18.72 -7.93
CA GLU A 233 53.28 17.68 -7.13
C GLU A 233 54.56 17.17 -7.82
N ASN A 234 54.57 17.18 -9.15
CA ASN A 234 55.69 16.69 -9.97
C ASN A 234 56.50 17.82 -10.62
N THR A 235 56.38 19.06 -10.13
CA THR A 235 57.07 20.25 -10.70
C THR A 235 58.58 20.03 -10.88
N SER A 236 59.22 19.35 -9.92
CA SER A 236 60.66 19.05 -9.98
C SER A 236 61.05 18.12 -11.13
N MET A 237 60.16 17.21 -11.54
CA MET A 237 60.36 16.38 -12.73
C MET A 237 60.20 17.20 -14.01
N PHE A 238 59.38 18.26 -14.00
CA PHE A 238 59.07 19.06 -15.18
C PHE A 238 59.95 20.30 -15.37
N SER A 239 60.67 20.74 -14.32
CA SER A 239 61.57 21.91 -14.41
C SER A 239 62.62 21.86 -15.54
N PRO A 240 63.13 20.70 -16.01
CA PRO A 240 64.06 20.66 -17.14
C PRO A 240 63.46 21.13 -18.48
N PHE A 241 62.12 21.18 -18.63
CA PHE A 241 61.46 21.56 -19.89
C PHE A 241 60.95 22.99 -19.86
N SER A 242 61.86 23.96 -19.83
CA SER A 242 61.51 25.38 -19.82
C SER A 242 60.81 25.89 -21.10
N GLY A 243 60.52 25.01 -22.08
CA GLY A 243 59.89 25.37 -23.37
C GLY A 243 58.55 24.70 -23.68
N VAL A 244 58.06 23.77 -22.85
CA VAL A 244 56.86 22.96 -23.14
C VAL A 244 55.89 23.04 -21.97
N SER A 245 54.73 23.68 -22.17
CA SER A 245 53.74 23.90 -21.10
C SER A 245 52.69 22.80 -21.11
N TYR A 246 52.90 21.73 -20.34
CA TYR A 246 51.94 20.62 -20.17
C TYR A 246 50.66 20.99 -19.39
N ARG A 247 50.32 22.28 -19.25
CA ARG A 247 49.11 22.76 -18.56
C ARG A 247 47.81 22.34 -19.22
N ASP A 248 47.81 22.12 -20.54
CA ASP A 248 46.65 21.60 -21.28
C ASP A 248 46.97 20.20 -21.84
N PRO A 249 46.60 19.12 -21.13
CA PRO A 249 46.90 17.76 -21.57
C PRO A 249 46.17 17.38 -22.85
N PHE A 250 45.04 18.03 -23.15
CA PHE A 250 44.24 17.74 -24.35
C PHE A 250 44.90 18.27 -25.61
N TYR A 251 45.54 19.45 -25.52
CA TYR A 251 46.30 20.02 -26.62
C TYR A 251 47.46 19.08 -27.03
N TYR A 252 48.20 18.55 -26.06
CA TYR A 252 49.31 17.62 -26.31
C TYR A 252 48.84 16.28 -26.84
N ALA A 253 47.81 15.69 -26.23
CA ALA A 253 47.25 14.43 -26.71
C ALA A 253 46.76 14.53 -28.17
N HIS A 254 46.18 15.67 -28.53
CA HIS A 254 45.76 15.94 -29.91
C HIS A 254 46.95 16.09 -30.85
N HIS A 255 47.94 16.91 -30.49
CA HIS A 255 49.09 17.18 -31.37
C HIS A 255 49.97 15.95 -31.58
N VAL A 256 50.25 15.18 -30.51
CA VAL A 256 51.24 14.08 -30.57
C VAL A 256 50.62 12.79 -31.07
N TYR A 257 49.41 12.44 -30.60
CA TYR A 257 48.78 11.16 -30.89
C TYR A 257 47.56 11.26 -31.81
N GLY A 258 47.20 12.47 -32.26
CA GLY A 258 46.02 12.67 -33.10
C GLY A 258 44.71 12.36 -32.38
N VAL A 259 44.69 12.36 -31.03
CA VAL A 259 43.45 12.11 -30.28
C VAL A 259 42.48 13.24 -30.59
N SER A 260 41.41 12.91 -31.31
CA SER A 260 40.36 13.88 -31.59
C SER A 260 39.50 14.07 -30.36
N LYS A 261 39.17 15.34 -30.08
CA LYS A 261 38.17 15.69 -29.05
C LYS A 261 36.84 15.00 -29.41
N PRO A 262 36.23 14.21 -28.51
CA PRO A 262 34.96 13.55 -28.78
C PRO A 262 33.91 14.56 -29.23
N VAL A 263 33.19 14.23 -30.29
CA VAL A 263 32.11 15.08 -30.79
C VAL A 263 30.94 15.01 -29.82
N VAL A 264 30.74 16.07 -29.04
CA VAL A 264 29.61 16.18 -28.13
C VAL A 264 28.39 16.69 -28.90
N THR A 265 27.47 15.79 -29.21
CA THR A 265 26.29 16.06 -30.05
C THR A 265 25.36 17.11 -29.46
N CYS A 266 25.20 17.12 -28.13
CA CYS A 266 24.42 18.13 -27.42
C CYS A 266 24.90 18.29 -25.95
N PRO A 267 24.62 19.44 -25.30
CA PRO A 267 24.90 19.62 -23.87
C PRO A 267 24.11 18.62 -23.00
N ALA A 268 24.59 18.34 -21.78
CA ALA A 268 23.95 17.38 -20.88
C ALA A 268 22.49 17.75 -20.51
N ALA A 269 22.11 19.03 -20.68
CA ALA A 269 20.75 19.53 -20.47
C ALA A 269 19.72 19.06 -21.50
N PHE A 270 20.16 18.49 -22.63
CA PHE A 270 19.31 18.10 -23.74
C PHE A 270 19.25 16.58 -23.91
N SER A 271 18.14 16.10 -24.47
CA SER A 271 17.96 14.71 -24.84
C SER A 271 17.27 14.60 -26.19
N ASN A 272 17.64 13.61 -26.99
CA ASN A 272 16.91 13.29 -28.22
C ASN A 272 15.61 12.57 -27.83
N LYS A 273 14.53 13.33 -27.71
CA LYS A 273 13.19 12.82 -27.41
C LYS A 273 12.25 13.29 -28.50
N PHE A 274 11.39 12.37 -28.94
CA PHE A 274 10.43 12.62 -30.01
C PHE A 274 11.08 13.01 -31.35
N GLY A 275 12.32 12.56 -31.59
CA GLY A 275 13.08 12.85 -32.81
C GLY A 275 13.76 14.22 -32.83
N ALA A 276 13.76 14.98 -31.73
CA ALA A 276 14.42 16.28 -31.63
C ALA A 276 15.23 16.39 -30.33
N PHE A 277 16.32 17.17 -30.35
CA PHE A 277 17.07 17.49 -29.13
C PHE A 277 16.39 18.63 -28.37
N ILE A 278 15.63 18.25 -27.35
CA ILE A 278 14.91 19.19 -26.47
C ILE A 278 15.43 19.04 -25.04
N SER A 279 15.30 20.10 -24.24
CA SER A 279 15.79 20.03 -22.86
C SER A 279 15.00 19.01 -22.03
N PHE A 280 15.63 18.46 -20.99
CA PHE A 280 14.90 17.59 -20.05
C PHE A 280 13.76 18.33 -19.34
N MET A 281 13.89 19.63 -19.11
CA MET A 281 12.82 20.48 -18.55
C MET A 281 11.59 20.51 -19.47
N ALA A 282 11.80 20.63 -20.78
CA ALA A 282 10.74 20.56 -21.78
C ALA A 282 10.07 19.20 -21.84
N VAL A 283 10.85 18.12 -21.83
CA VAL A 283 10.34 16.74 -21.78
C VAL A 283 9.41 16.57 -20.57
N ALA A 284 9.87 16.97 -19.38
CA ALA A 284 9.08 16.87 -18.16
C ALA A 284 7.79 17.71 -18.22
N LYS A 285 7.83 18.88 -18.86
CA LYS A 285 6.65 19.73 -19.06
C LYS A 285 5.66 19.11 -20.04
N ILE A 286 6.12 18.55 -21.14
CA ILE A 286 5.31 17.80 -22.11
C ILE A 286 4.63 16.63 -21.43
N ASP A 287 5.38 15.81 -20.68
CA ASP A 287 4.84 14.67 -19.92
C ASP A 287 3.77 15.12 -18.92
N CYS A 288 3.97 16.25 -18.24
CA CYS A 288 2.97 16.83 -17.35
C CYS A 288 1.69 17.22 -18.10
N MET A 289 1.81 17.84 -19.28
CA MET A 289 0.67 18.21 -20.13
C MET A 289 -0.11 16.97 -20.63
N ILE A 290 0.60 15.95 -21.10
CA ILE A 290 0.02 14.67 -21.53
C ILE A 290 -0.72 14.00 -20.37
N ASN A 291 -0.08 13.88 -19.21
CA ASN A 291 -0.66 13.21 -18.04
C ASN A 291 -1.91 13.92 -17.51
N ASN A 292 -1.90 15.26 -17.48
CA ASN A 292 -3.08 16.03 -17.09
C ASN A 292 -4.25 15.82 -18.05
N PHE A 293 -3.98 15.83 -19.36
CA PHE A 293 -5.00 15.52 -20.37
C PHE A 293 -5.53 14.10 -20.21
N ILE A 294 -4.65 13.11 -20.05
CA ILE A 294 -5.05 11.71 -19.83
C ILE A 294 -5.94 11.61 -18.60
N LYS A 295 -5.54 12.19 -17.46
CA LYS A 295 -6.29 12.15 -16.21
C LYS A 295 -7.70 12.73 -16.36
N GLU A 296 -7.82 13.89 -17.00
CA GLU A 296 -9.10 14.54 -17.28
C GLU A 296 -10.00 13.64 -18.13
N ARG A 297 -9.47 13.10 -19.23
CA ARG A 297 -10.23 12.24 -20.15
C ARG A 297 -10.60 10.90 -19.52
N LEU A 298 -9.71 10.27 -18.75
CA LEU A 298 -9.98 9.01 -18.02
C LEU A 298 -11.15 9.15 -17.05
N GLY A 299 -11.36 10.32 -16.45
CA GLY A 299 -12.55 10.62 -15.63
C GLY A 299 -13.85 10.47 -16.43
N VAL A 300 -13.90 11.07 -17.62
CA VAL A 300 -15.06 11.02 -18.53
C VAL A 300 -15.29 9.62 -19.09
N ILE A 301 -14.21 8.90 -19.43
CA ILE A 301 -14.27 7.51 -19.91
C ILE A 301 -14.85 6.61 -18.82
N LYS A 302 -14.34 6.72 -17.59
CA LYS A 302 -14.78 5.95 -16.44
C LYS A 302 -16.26 6.18 -16.10
N SER A 303 -16.74 7.44 -16.14
CA SER A 303 -18.15 7.74 -15.90
C SER A 303 -19.04 7.17 -17.01
N THR A 304 -18.61 7.28 -18.27
CA THR A 304 -19.33 6.72 -19.43
C THR A 304 -19.45 5.20 -19.35
N ILE A 305 -18.37 4.48 -19.02
CA ILE A 305 -18.39 3.02 -18.85
C ILE A 305 -19.32 2.63 -17.71
N ARG A 306 -19.24 3.33 -16.57
CA ARG A 306 -20.12 3.08 -15.42
C ARG A 306 -21.58 3.27 -15.78
N SER A 307 -21.93 4.36 -16.45
CA SER A 307 -23.29 4.62 -16.91
C SER A 307 -23.80 3.51 -17.84
N LYS A 308 -22.99 3.08 -18.82
CA LYS A 308 -23.33 1.94 -19.69
C LYS A 308 -23.51 0.64 -18.91
N CYS A 309 -22.60 0.32 -17.98
CA CYS A 309 -22.75 -0.84 -17.11
C CYS A 309 -24.03 -0.77 -16.28
N THR A 310 -24.34 0.37 -15.65
CA THR A 310 -25.59 0.57 -14.91
C THR A 310 -26.81 0.37 -15.81
N SER A 311 -26.82 0.92 -17.03
CA SER A 311 -27.94 0.70 -17.97
C SER A 311 -28.14 -0.78 -18.34
N VAL A 312 -27.05 -1.56 -18.42
CA VAL A 312 -27.12 -3.02 -18.61
C VAL A 312 -27.62 -3.71 -17.35
N HIS A 313 -27.25 -3.22 -16.16
CA HIS A 313 -27.79 -3.72 -14.89
C HIS A 313 -29.30 -3.54 -14.82
N ASP A 314 -29.78 -2.34 -15.10
CA ASP A 314 -31.19 -1.96 -14.94
C ASP A 314 -32.08 -2.78 -15.90
N LYS A 315 -31.64 -2.93 -17.16
CA LYS A 315 -32.29 -3.83 -18.14
C LYS A 315 -32.39 -5.29 -17.66
N ILE A 316 -31.48 -5.75 -16.80
CA ILE A 316 -31.48 -7.12 -16.27
C ILE A 316 -32.40 -7.25 -15.06
N VAL A 317 -32.49 -6.20 -14.24
CA VAL A 317 -33.38 -6.17 -13.06
C VAL A 317 -34.84 -6.19 -13.51
N ASP A 318 -35.17 -5.50 -14.60
CA ASP A 318 -36.55 -5.32 -15.08
C ASP A 318 -37.15 -6.53 -15.81
N GLY A 319 -36.39 -7.63 -15.91
CA GLY A 319 -36.88 -8.91 -16.40
C GLY A 319 -36.36 -9.25 -17.78
N TYR A 320 -35.41 -10.19 -17.83
CA TYR A 320 -35.32 -11.30 -18.78
C TYR A 320 -33.99 -12.03 -18.53
N ASN A 321 -33.94 -13.28 -18.95
CA ASN A 321 -32.79 -14.18 -18.88
C ASN A 321 -31.67 -13.79 -19.88
N ALA A 322 -31.36 -12.48 -20.00
CA ALA A 322 -30.37 -11.99 -20.95
C ALA A 322 -28.96 -12.51 -20.59
N ASP A 323 -28.23 -12.95 -21.61
CA ASP A 323 -26.83 -13.37 -21.49
C ASP A 323 -25.94 -12.18 -21.10
N LEU A 324 -25.89 -11.94 -19.79
CA LEU A 324 -25.06 -10.91 -19.17
C LEU A 324 -23.58 -11.05 -19.56
N VAL A 325 -23.10 -12.28 -19.72
CA VAL A 325 -21.70 -12.51 -20.09
C VAL A 325 -21.49 -12.00 -21.51
N GLY A 326 -22.43 -12.29 -22.41
CA GLY A 326 -22.52 -11.72 -23.75
C GLY A 326 -22.56 -10.18 -23.75
N GLU A 327 -23.40 -9.54 -22.94
CA GLU A 327 -23.50 -8.07 -22.91
C GLU A 327 -22.25 -7.39 -22.33
N ILE A 328 -21.65 -7.94 -21.27
CA ILE A 328 -20.36 -7.44 -20.75
C ILE A 328 -19.24 -7.66 -21.78
N LYS A 329 -19.26 -8.78 -22.51
CA LYS A 329 -18.32 -9.07 -23.58
C LYS A 329 -18.49 -8.09 -24.74
N LYS A 330 -19.72 -7.79 -25.17
CA LYS A 330 -20.03 -6.73 -26.16
C LYS A 330 -19.54 -5.37 -25.69
N ILE A 331 -19.74 -5.01 -24.42
CA ILE A 331 -19.18 -3.76 -23.88
C ILE A 331 -17.66 -3.76 -24.07
N ARG A 332 -16.95 -4.85 -23.73
CA ARG A 332 -15.49 -4.93 -23.89
C ARG A 332 -15.02 -4.91 -25.34
N GLU A 333 -15.73 -5.56 -26.25
CA GLU A 333 -15.36 -5.67 -27.67
C GLU A 333 -15.69 -4.39 -28.45
N CYS A 334 -16.81 -3.74 -28.14
CA CYS A 334 -17.19 -2.47 -28.76
C CYS A 334 -16.46 -1.27 -28.13
N PHE A 335 -15.82 -1.42 -26.96
CA PHE A 335 -15.18 -0.29 -26.31
C PHE A 335 -13.98 0.26 -27.07
N PRO A 336 -13.04 -0.55 -27.59
CA PRO A 336 -11.92 -0.06 -28.37
C PRO A 336 -12.35 0.76 -29.59
N SER A 337 -13.37 0.33 -30.34
CA SER A 337 -13.88 1.10 -31.48
C SER A 337 -14.60 2.37 -31.06
N TYR A 338 -15.35 2.33 -29.95
CA TYR A 338 -15.97 3.50 -29.33
C TYR A 338 -14.93 4.51 -28.84
N ILE A 339 -13.83 4.03 -28.24
CA ILE A 339 -12.65 4.82 -27.88
C ILE A 339 -12.12 5.46 -29.15
N SER A 340 -11.67 4.70 -30.14
CA SER A 340 -11.03 5.28 -31.33
C SER A 340 -11.89 6.37 -31.97
N GLY A 341 -13.19 6.12 -32.18
CA GLY A 341 -14.09 7.10 -32.78
C GLY A 341 -14.35 8.35 -31.93
N LYS A 342 -14.56 8.21 -30.61
CA LYS A 342 -14.72 9.39 -29.73
C LYS A 342 -13.40 10.09 -29.45
N PHE A 343 -12.28 9.37 -29.44
CA PHE A 343 -10.99 9.90 -29.02
C PHE A 343 -10.33 10.66 -30.15
N SER A 344 -10.39 10.18 -31.40
CA SER A 344 -9.98 10.99 -32.54
C SER A 344 -10.73 12.32 -32.57
N LYS A 345 -12.03 12.32 -32.21
CA LYS A 345 -12.80 13.56 -32.03
C LYS A 345 -12.31 14.37 -30.82
N MET A 346 -12.07 13.77 -29.66
CA MET A 346 -11.62 14.49 -28.44
C MET A 346 -10.18 15.02 -28.49
N VAL A 347 -9.31 14.40 -29.28
CA VAL A 347 -7.93 14.84 -29.52
C VAL A 347 -7.94 15.97 -30.55
N ASN A 348 -8.77 15.87 -31.60
CA ASN A 348 -8.90 16.91 -32.62
C ASN A 348 -9.73 18.12 -32.14
N PHE A 349 -10.70 17.94 -31.24
CA PHE A 349 -11.44 19.05 -30.60
C PHE A 349 -10.64 19.66 -29.42
N GLY A 350 -9.58 20.39 -29.76
CA GLY A 350 -9.34 21.73 -29.22
C GLY A 350 -9.01 21.91 -27.73
N SER A 351 -8.11 21.13 -27.14
CA SER A 351 -7.39 21.69 -25.98
C SER A 351 -5.95 21.23 -25.83
N ILE A 352 -5.60 19.96 -26.09
CA ILE A 352 -4.23 19.52 -25.90
C ILE A 352 -3.32 19.91 -27.07
N ARG A 353 -3.76 19.69 -28.32
CA ARG A 353 -2.95 20.02 -29.50
C ARG A 353 -2.62 21.51 -29.54
N ASP A 354 -3.58 22.39 -29.27
CA ASP A 354 -3.37 23.83 -29.24
C ASP A 354 -2.48 24.26 -28.07
N LYS A 355 -2.66 23.67 -26.87
CA LYS A 355 -1.79 23.92 -25.72
C LYS A 355 -0.36 23.47 -26.00
N LEU A 356 -0.18 22.28 -26.60
CA LEU A 356 1.13 21.75 -27.00
C LEU A 356 1.75 22.63 -28.07
N HIS A 357 1.02 22.98 -29.12
CA HIS A 357 1.50 23.87 -30.18
C HIS A 357 1.95 25.23 -29.62
N ASN A 358 1.15 25.85 -28.76
CA ASN A 358 1.50 27.11 -28.10
C ASN A 358 2.72 26.98 -27.17
N PHE A 359 2.91 25.81 -26.57
CA PHE A 359 4.09 25.49 -25.77
C PHE A 359 5.32 25.28 -26.64
N LEU A 360 5.22 24.50 -27.71
CA LEU A 360 6.30 24.19 -28.65
C LEU A 360 6.81 25.45 -29.38
N LYS A 361 5.94 26.44 -29.62
CA LYS A 361 6.37 27.76 -30.10
C LYS A 361 7.33 28.50 -29.17
N LYS A 362 7.28 28.20 -27.87
CA LYS A 362 8.17 28.76 -26.84
C LYS A 362 9.35 27.84 -26.53
N LEU A 363 9.39 26.66 -27.13
CA LEU A 363 10.36 25.64 -26.82
C LEU A 363 11.70 25.92 -27.50
N LEU A 364 12.75 25.72 -26.72
CA LEU A 364 14.14 25.75 -27.15
C LEU A 364 14.50 24.37 -27.70
N ILE A 365 14.77 24.31 -29.01
CA ILE A 365 15.26 23.12 -29.69
C ILE A 365 16.75 23.31 -29.93
N TRP A 366 17.56 22.36 -29.48
CA TRP A 366 18.99 22.35 -29.76
C TRP A 366 19.20 21.83 -31.18
N ASP A 367 19.76 22.68 -32.03
CA ASP A 367 20.27 22.28 -33.34
C ASP A 367 21.71 22.75 -33.46
N SER A 368 22.60 21.79 -33.70
CA SER A 368 24.04 22.05 -33.90
C SER A 368 24.30 22.76 -35.22
N HIS A 369 23.39 22.63 -36.19
CA HIS A 369 23.45 23.33 -37.46
C HIS A 369 22.60 24.60 -37.34
N ASP A 370 23.06 25.70 -37.95
CA ASP A 370 22.31 26.95 -37.98
C ASP A 370 21.17 26.83 -39.00
N VAL A 371 20.22 25.95 -38.72
CA VAL A 371 19.13 25.64 -39.66
C VAL A 371 18.12 26.78 -39.58
N GLY A 372 17.73 27.29 -40.74
CA GLY A 372 16.85 28.45 -40.84
C GLY A 372 15.53 28.27 -40.10
N ILE A 373 14.87 29.39 -39.81
CA ILE A 373 13.59 29.45 -39.05
C ILE A 373 12.55 28.47 -39.60
N GLU A 374 12.51 28.27 -40.93
CA GLU A 374 11.58 27.35 -41.60
C GLU A 374 11.75 25.89 -41.17
N ALA A 375 12.99 25.39 -41.13
CA ALA A 375 13.28 24.02 -40.71
C ALA A 375 13.01 23.79 -39.21
N MET A 376 13.19 24.84 -38.40
CA MET A 376 12.84 24.79 -36.98
C MET A 376 11.31 24.68 -36.78
N GLU A 377 10.51 25.39 -37.58
CA GLU A 377 9.05 25.25 -37.56
C GLU A 377 8.59 23.87 -38.04
N GLU A 378 9.22 23.32 -39.08
CA GLU A 378 8.96 21.94 -39.53
C GLU A 378 9.29 20.92 -38.43
N SER A 379 10.41 21.10 -37.74
CA SER A 379 10.79 20.28 -36.58
C SER A 379 9.78 20.37 -35.45
N ARG A 380 9.24 21.57 -35.17
CA ARG A 380 8.17 21.78 -34.16
C ARG A 380 6.86 21.08 -34.54
N LEU A 381 6.49 21.08 -35.82
CA LEU A 381 5.29 20.40 -36.30
C LEU A 381 5.43 18.87 -36.24
N SER A 382 6.59 18.35 -36.64
CA SER A 382 6.93 16.92 -36.50
C SER A 382 6.91 16.48 -35.03
N LEU A 383 7.48 17.30 -34.15
CA LEU A 383 7.46 17.10 -32.70
C LEU A 383 6.03 17.10 -32.14
N LEU A 384 5.19 18.04 -32.57
CA LEU A 384 3.77 18.12 -32.17
C LEU A 384 3.02 16.84 -32.55
N GLU A 385 3.23 16.34 -33.76
CA GLU A 385 2.58 15.12 -34.25
C GLU A 385 3.04 13.90 -33.45
N THR A 386 4.35 13.77 -33.21
CA THR A 386 4.92 12.68 -32.41
C THR A 386 4.39 12.67 -30.97
N ILE A 387 4.36 13.82 -30.31
CA ILE A 387 3.82 13.98 -28.95
C ILE A 387 2.32 13.65 -28.91
N THR A 388 1.56 14.12 -29.90
CA THR A 388 0.12 13.87 -29.99
C THR A 388 -0.18 12.37 -30.15
N ASN A 389 0.59 11.68 -30.99
CA ASN A 389 0.47 10.24 -31.20
C ASN A 389 0.83 9.44 -29.93
N GLN A 390 1.87 9.85 -29.21
CA GLN A 390 2.21 9.23 -27.94
C GLN A 390 1.10 9.43 -26.88
N ALA A 391 0.56 10.64 -26.76
CA ALA A 391 -0.54 10.94 -25.85
C ALA A 391 -1.77 10.07 -26.17
N HIS A 392 -2.05 9.85 -27.46
CA HIS A 392 -3.11 8.97 -27.94
C HIS A 392 -2.91 7.50 -27.51
N GLU A 393 -1.72 6.93 -27.72
CA GLU A 393 -1.44 5.53 -27.36
C GLU A 393 -1.43 5.29 -25.84
N LEU A 394 -0.90 6.24 -25.05
CA LEU A 394 -0.98 6.18 -23.59
C LEU A 394 -2.44 6.21 -23.10
N LEU A 395 -3.22 7.17 -23.62
CA LEU A 395 -4.62 7.31 -23.26
C LEU A 395 -5.43 6.04 -23.63
N LYS A 396 -5.19 5.45 -24.79
CA LYS A 396 -5.79 4.18 -25.24
C LYS A 396 -5.44 3.03 -24.30
N THR A 397 -4.19 2.93 -23.88
CA THR A 397 -3.71 1.91 -22.91
C THR A 397 -4.45 2.04 -21.58
N TYR A 398 -4.45 3.25 -20.98
CA TYR A 398 -5.14 3.48 -19.72
C TYR A 398 -6.66 3.31 -19.81
N ALA A 399 -7.26 3.70 -20.93
CA ALA A 399 -8.70 3.51 -21.14
C ALA A 399 -9.06 2.01 -21.15
N ASN A 400 -8.26 1.16 -21.81
CA ASN A 400 -8.44 -0.29 -21.78
C ASN A 400 -8.35 -0.86 -20.36
N ASP A 401 -7.39 -0.40 -19.56
CA ASP A 401 -7.25 -0.82 -18.15
C ASP A 401 -8.48 -0.43 -17.31
N ILE A 402 -9.00 0.79 -17.49
CA ILE A 402 -10.21 1.25 -16.80
C ILE A 402 -11.42 0.41 -17.21
N VAL A 403 -11.58 0.10 -18.49
CA VAL A 403 -12.67 -0.76 -18.99
C VAL A 403 -12.59 -2.13 -18.35
N TYR A 404 -11.40 -2.73 -18.34
CA TYR A 404 -11.20 -4.03 -17.72
C TYR A 404 -11.53 -3.97 -16.23
N ALA A 405 -11.04 -2.95 -15.51
CA ALA A 405 -11.26 -2.78 -14.09
C ALA A 405 -12.75 -2.55 -13.75
N VAL A 406 -13.44 -1.66 -14.46
CA VAL A 406 -14.86 -1.34 -14.23
C VAL A 406 -15.75 -2.51 -14.61
N THR A 407 -15.54 -3.14 -15.77
CA THR A 407 -16.33 -4.31 -16.18
C THR A 407 -16.09 -5.50 -15.25
N ARG A 408 -14.87 -5.70 -14.74
CA ARG A 408 -14.57 -6.74 -13.74
C ARG A 408 -15.23 -6.45 -12.40
N ASP A 409 -15.16 -5.21 -11.90
CA ASP A 409 -15.84 -4.81 -10.66
C ASP A 409 -17.35 -5.05 -10.80
N PHE A 410 -17.93 -4.58 -11.91
CA PHE A 410 -19.33 -4.75 -12.23
C PHE A 410 -19.74 -6.22 -12.36
N HIS A 411 -18.97 -7.03 -13.10
CA HIS A 411 -19.17 -8.48 -13.18
C HIS A 411 -19.10 -9.14 -11.81
N SER A 412 -18.17 -8.73 -10.93
CA SER A 412 -18.07 -9.26 -9.57
C SER A 412 -19.27 -8.89 -8.71
N ARG A 413 -19.81 -7.66 -8.86
CA ARG A 413 -21.02 -7.22 -8.18
C ARG A 413 -22.22 -8.02 -8.65
N ILE A 414 -22.30 -8.32 -9.95
CA ILE A 414 -23.39 -9.12 -10.47
C ILE A 414 -23.25 -10.59 -10.10
N ILE A 415 -22.06 -11.18 -10.11
CA ILE A 415 -21.87 -12.54 -9.58
C ILE A 415 -22.26 -12.58 -8.11
N LYS A 416 -21.92 -11.55 -7.31
CA LYS A 416 -22.34 -11.47 -5.91
C LYS A 416 -23.86 -11.31 -5.79
N SER A 417 -24.47 -10.42 -6.56
CA SER A 417 -25.92 -10.23 -6.54
C SER A 417 -26.63 -11.47 -7.05
N ARG A 418 -26.12 -12.19 -8.06
CA ARG A 418 -26.60 -13.51 -8.51
C ARG A 418 -26.34 -14.62 -7.50
N LYS A 419 -25.22 -14.64 -6.78
CA LYS A 419 -24.99 -15.59 -5.68
C LYS A 419 -25.93 -15.30 -4.52
N ILE A 420 -26.21 -14.03 -4.26
CA ILE A 420 -27.23 -13.61 -3.31
C ILE A 420 -28.59 -14.04 -3.85
N VAL A 421 -28.99 -13.70 -5.09
CA VAL A 421 -30.28 -14.05 -5.71
C VAL A 421 -30.46 -15.55 -5.91
N SER A 422 -29.41 -16.34 -6.15
CA SER A 422 -29.48 -17.81 -6.29
C SER A 422 -29.49 -18.52 -4.94
N ARG A 423 -28.71 -18.02 -3.96
CA ARG A 423 -28.93 -18.38 -2.56
C ARG A 423 -30.31 -17.95 -2.11
N VAL A 424 -30.77 -16.79 -2.56
CA VAL A 424 -32.10 -16.19 -2.37
C VAL A 424 -33.06 -16.76 -3.42
N ARG A 425 -32.77 -17.82 -4.17
CA ARG A 425 -33.77 -18.58 -4.95
C ARG A 425 -34.02 -19.93 -4.30
N ARG A 426 -33.01 -20.44 -3.58
CA ARG A 426 -33.18 -21.47 -2.54
C ARG A 426 -33.53 -20.89 -1.15
N SER A 427 -33.45 -19.57 -0.99
CA SER A 427 -33.80 -18.78 0.20
C SER A 427 -34.29 -17.40 -0.22
N VAL A 428 -35.16 -17.31 -1.26
CA VAL A 428 -36.03 -16.12 -1.34
C VAL A 428 -36.68 -16.27 0.01
N ARG A 429 -36.29 -15.42 0.95
CA ARG A 429 -37.04 -15.32 2.15
C ARG A 429 -38.35 -14.79 1.62
N THR A 430 -39.27 -15.69 1.27
CA THR A 430 -40.64 -15.33 0.95
C THR A 430 -41.07 -14.38 2.06
N VAL A 431 -42.07 -13.52 1.85
CA VAL A 431 -42.51 -12.67 2.96
C VAL A 431 -42.71 -13.50 4.25
N LYS A 432 -43.11 -14.78 4.05
CA LYS A 432 -42.98 -15.90 5.00
C LYS A 432 -41.66 -16.00 5.74
N ASP A 433 -40.53 -16.24 5.11
CA ASP A 433 -39.28 -16.47 5.86
C ASP A 433 -38.74 -15.18 6.51
N LYS A 434 -39.11 -13.98 6.03
CA LYS A 434 -38.74 -12.73 6.69
C LYS A 434 -39.50 -12.54 8.01
N TRP A 435 -40.76 -12.93 8.05
CA TRP A 435 -41.68 -12.62 9.15
C TRP A 435 -42.29 -13.85 9.85
N GLY A 436 -41.90 -15.06 9.45
CA GLY A 436 -42.59 -16.30 9.76
C GLY A 436 -43.90 -16.53 8.97
N VAL A 437 -44.45 -15.49 8.34
CA VAL A 437 -45.77 -15.49 7.67
C VAL A 437 -45.78 -14.62 6.41
N CYS A 438 -46.61 -14.95 5.42
CA CYS A 438 -46.73 -14.19 4.18
C CYS A 438 -47.52 -12.89 4.38
N LEU A 439 -46.97 -11.88 5.04
CA LEU A 439 -47.62 -10.56 5.14
C LEU A 439 -47.98 -9.99 3.77
N HIS A 440 -49.14 -9.35 3.71
CA HIS A 440 -49.53 -8.53 2.58
C HIS A 440 -48.46 -7.44 2.31
N PRO A 441 -48.08 -7.17 1.03
CA PRO A 441 -47.04 -6.19 0.69
C PRO A 441 -47.25 -4.80 1.31
N ARG A 442 -48.51 -4.31 1.39
CA ARG A 442 -48.85 -3.05 2.08
C ARG A 442 -48.45 -3.05 3.56
N CYS A 443 -48.63 -4.15 4.28
CA CYS A 443 -48.24 -4.25 5.69
C CYS A 443 -46.71 -4.30 5.83
N SER A 444 -46.03 -5.06 4.97
CA SER A 444 -44.56 -5.10 4.92
C SER A 444 -43.96 -3.70 4.61
N HIS A 445 -44.58 -2.97 3.68
CA HIS A 445 -44.20 -1.59 3.35
C HIS A 445 -44.52 -0.63 4.50
N GLY A 446 -45.67 -0.77 5.15
CA GLY A 446 -46.05 -0.01 6.34
C GLY A 446 -45.04 -0.15 7.47
N ILE A 447 -44.58 -1.37 7.76
CA ILE A 447 -43.52 -1.62 8.75
C ILE A 447 -42.23 -0.87 8.37
N LEU A 448 -41.84 -0.89 7.10
CA LEU A 448 -40.66 -0.17 6.63
C LEU A 448 -40.83 1.36 6.72
N SER A 449 -42.03 1.86 6.43
CA SER A 449 -42.35 3.28 6.50
C SER A 449 -42.27 3.81 7.94
N ILE A 450 -42.92 3.11 8.89
CA ILE A 450 -42.85 3.41 10.32
C ILE A 450 -41.38 3.44 10.77
N ARG A 451 -40.60 2.40 10.42
CA ARG A 451 -39.18 2.35 10.78
C ARG A 451 -38.34 3.51 10.24
N ARG A 452 -38.59 3.96 9.01
CA ARG A 452 -37.86 5.12 8.44
C ARG A 452 -38.18 6.40 9.21
N LYS A 453 -39.47 6.62 9.52
CA LYS A 453 -39.95 7.77 10.30
C LYS A 453 -39.23 7.83 11.66
N PHE A 454 -39.24 6.74 12.41
CA PHE A 454 -38.60 6.70 13.74
C PHE A 454 -37.08 6.71 13.68
N SER A 455 -36.47 6.09 12.65
CA SER A 455 -35.01 6.14 12.47
C SER A 455 -34.48 7.55 12.27
N ALA A 456 -35.23 8.45 11.63
CA ALA A 456 -34.84 9.86 11.49
C ALA A 456 -34.87 10.57 12.85
N ALA A 457 -35.94 10.40 13.62
CA ALA A 457 -36.06 10.98 14.97
C ALA A 457 -34.97 10.46 15.92
N LEU A 458 -34.71 9.15 15.91
CA LEU A 458 -33.63 8.53 16.69
C LEU A 458 -32.26 9.11 16.33
N LYS A 459 -32.00 9.34 15.04
CA LYS A 459 -30.72 9.90 14.58
C LYS A 459 -30.45 11.27 15.18
N GLU A 460 -31.45 12.14 15.21
CA GLU A 460 -31.29 13.50 15.75
C GLU A 460 -31.15 13.50 17.28
N ILE A 461 -31.94 12.70 18.01
CA ILE A 461 -31.81 12.57 19.47
C ILE A 461 -30.41 12.06 19.85
N VAL A 462 -29.96 10.98 19.20
CA VAL A 462 -28.63 10.40 19.46
C VAL A 462 -27.52 11.39 19.12
N LYS A 463 -27.63 12.10 17.99
CA LYS A 463 -26.64 13.10 17.57
C LYS A 463 -26.57 14.24 18.58
N SER A 464 -27.72 14.79 18.97
CA SER A 464 -27.83 15.85 19.98
C SER A 464 -27.20 15.40 21.31
N LYS A 465 -27.57 14.21 21.80
CA LYS A 465 -27.01 13.69 23.05
C LYS A 465 -25.51 13.50 22.99
N PHE A 466 -24.97 12.94 21.90
CA PHE A 466 -23.51 12.84 21.74
C PHE A 466 -22.80 14.18 21.68
N CYS A 467 -23.38 15.18 20.99
CA CYS A 467 -22.82 16.52 20.97
C CYS A 467 -22.80 17.13 22.39
N SER A 468 -23.89 17.02 23.15
CA SER A 468 -23.93 17.49 24.54
C SER A 468 -22.87 16.81 25.41
N MET A 469 -22.75 15.48 25.35
CA MET A 469 -21.75 14.74 26.13
C MET A 469 -20.30 15.14 25.79
N ILE A 470 -20.02 15.48 24.53
CA ILE A 470 -18.69 15.94 24.10
C ILE A 470 -18.43 17.37 24.60
N ASN A 471 -19.41 18.26 24.45
CA ASN A 471 -19.30 19.67 24.83
C ASN A 471 -19.22 19.84 26.37
N ASP A 472 -19.99 19.04 27.11
CA ASP A 472 -20.03 19.06 28.58
C ASP A 472 -18.79 18.39 29.20
N GLY A 473 -17.87 17.87 28.37
CA GLY A 473 -16.66 17.19 28.83
C GLY A 473 -16.99 15.95 29.67
N TYR A 474 -18.03 15.19 29.30
CA TYR A 474 -18.43 13.98 30.02
C TYR A 474 -17.20 13.08 30.25
N LYS A 475 -17.05 12.55 31.46
CA LYS A 475 -15.89 11.72 31.82
C LYS A 475 -16.29 10.26 31.78
N VAL A 476 -15.82 9.54 30.77
CA VAL A 476 -15.86 8.08 30.76
C VAL A 476 -14.78 7.57 31.72
N SER A 477 -15.13 6.60 32.57
CA SER A 477 -14.21 6.07 33.60
C SER A 477 -12.82 5.77 33.04
N GLY A 478 -11.80 6.49 33.51
CA GLY A 478 -10.40 6.32 33.13
C GLY A 478 -9.93 7.07 31.86
N ILE A 479 -10.74 7.96 31.27
CA ILE A 479 -10.41 8.66 30.03
C ILE A 479 -10.56 10.18 30.18
N SER A 480 -9.55 10.94 29.76
CA SER A 480 -9.52 12.41 29.85
C SER A 480 -10.24 13.15 28.71
N SER A 481 -10.52 12.50 27.57
CA SER A 481 -11.24 13.13 26.44
C SER A 481 -11.95 12.08 25.56
N ILE A 482 -13.28 12.13 25.45
CA ILE A 482 -14.08 11.09 24.77
C ILE A 482 -13.94 11.14 23.23
N SER A 483 -13.72 12.31 22.62
CA SER A 483 -13.76 12.49 21.14
C SER A 483 -12.71 11.69 20.37
N LYS A 484 -11.65 11.25 21.06
CA LYS A 484 -10.55 10.47 20.48
C LYS A 484 -10.86 8.97 20.34
N PHE A 485 -11.92 8.49 21.01
CA PHE A 485 -12.17 7.06 21.15
C PHE A 485 -13.15 6.50 20.11
N THR A 486 -12.94 5.23 19.77
CA THR A 486 -13.84 4.45 18.91
C THR A 486 -15.10 4.05 19.68
N TRP A 487 -16.20 3.82 18.96
CA TRP A 487 -17.46 3.39 19.58
C TRP A 487 -17.29 2.15 20.47
N ASN A 488 -16.40 1.22 20.12
CA ASN A 488 -16.20 -0.01 20.89
C ASN A 488 -15.60 0.25 22.29
N GLU A 489 -14.87 1.34 22.47
CA GLU A 489 -14.25 1.72 23.73
C GLU A 489 -15.26 2.40 24.66
N VAL A 490 -16.05 3.34 24.12
CA VAL A 490 -16.99 4.16 24.90
C VAL A 490 -18.39 3.58 25.02
N SER A 491 -18.75 2.60 24.16
CA SER A 491 -20.12 2.06 24.10
C SER A 491 -20.61 1.46 25.40
N LYS A 492 -19.75 0.97 26.29
CA LYS A 492 -20.19 0.37 27.55
C LYS A 492 -20.85 1.39 28.47
N ASP A 493 -20.29 2.59 28.52
CA ASP A 493 -20.73 3.64 29.44
C ASP A 493 -21.77 4.54 28.76
N MET A 494 -21.61 4.78 27.45
CA MET A 494 -22.51 5.65 26.70
C MET A 494 -23.79 4.96 26.24
N PHE A 495 -23.75 3.66 25.91
CA PHE A 495 -24.93 2.99 25.34
C PHE A 495 -26.14 2.97 26.30
N PRO A 496 -26.00 2.70 27.62
CA PRO A 496 -27.12 2.79 28.55
C PRO A 496 -27.77 4.18 28.59
N ILE A 497 -26.94 5.24 28.62
CA ILE A 497 -27.41 6.63 28.64
C ILE A 497 -28.21 6.95 27.38
N ILE A 498 -27.68 6.56 26.22
CA ILE A 498 -28.36 6.75 24.94
C ILE A 498 -29.63 5.90 24.85
N GLN A 499 -29.64 4.69 25.40
CA GLN A 499 -30.82 3.84 25.45
C GLN A 499 -31.94 4.44 26.28
N GLU A 500 -31.62 5.05 27.43
CA GLU A 500 -32.58 5.79 28.25
C GLU A 500 -33.14 6.99 27.48
N GLU A 501 -32.29 7.76 26.81
CA GLU A 501 -32.68 8.95 26.05
C GLU A 501 -33.64 8.62 24.88
N ILE A 502 -33.38 7.53 24.15
CA ILE A 502 -34.20 7.14 23.00
C ILE A 502 -35.43 6.30 23.36
N ARG A 503 -35.56 5.89 24.63
CA ARG A 503 -36.61 4.98 25.10
C ARG A 503 -38.02 5.46 24.73
N PRO A 504 -38.40 6.75 24.91
CA PRO A 504 -39.74 7.22 24.54
C PRO A 504 -40.05 7.05 23.05
N VAL A 505 -39.06 7.28 22.18
CA VAL A 505 -39.20 7.16 20.72
C VAL A 505 -39.33 5.70 20.30
N VAL A 506 -38.56 4.81 20.93
CA VAL A 506 -38.65 3.37 20.71
C VAL A 506 -40.02 2.83 21.13
N PHE A 507 -40.60 3.33 22.23
CA PHE A 507 -41.95 2.93 22.64
C PHE A 507 -43.02 3.38 21.66
N LYS A 508 -42.94 4.63 21.19
CA LYS A 508 -43.87 5.15 20.19
C LYS A 508 -43.76 4.39 18.85
N GLU A 509 -42.56 3.97 18.45
CA GLU A 509 -42.36 3.10 17.27
C GLU A 509 -43.07 1.74 17.45
N ARG A 510 -42.91 1.12 18.63
CA ARG A 510 -43.56 -0.16 18.95
C ARG A 510 -45.08 -0.04 18.94
N GLU A 511 -45.62 1.06 19.47
CA GLU A 511 -47.05 1.35 19.47
C GLU A 511 -47.59 1.50 18.04
N GLU A 512 -46.95 2.30 17.19
CA GLU A 512 -47.36 2.46 15.79
C GLU A 512 -47.27 1.13 15.01
N LEU A 513 -46.23 0.33 15.25
CA LEU A 513 -46.11 -1.01 14.68
C LEU A 513 -47.25 -1.93 15.15
N SER A 514 -47.62 -1.88 16.43
CA SER A 514 -48.73 -2.67 16.97
C SER A 514 -50.07 -2.27 16.32
N VAL A 515 -50.33 -0.98 16.18
CA VAL A 515 -51.54 -0.45 15.51
C VAL A 515 -51.59 -0.84 14.03
N LEU A 516 -50.45 -0.84 13.33
CA LEU A 516 -50.38 -1.31 11.95
C LEU A 516 -50.66 -2.82 11.86
N LEU A 517 -50.05 -3.61 12.75
CA LEU A 517 -50.14 -5.06 12.71
C LEU A 517 -51.50 -5.59 13.17
N SER A 518 -52.24 -4.86 14.00
CA SER A 518 -53.62 -5.21 14.35
C SER A 518 -54.58 -5.21 13.15
N LYS A 519 -54.19 -4.58 12.04
CA LYS A 519 -54.91 -4.55 10.77
C LYS A 519 -54.20 -5.36 9.67
N ALA A 520 -53.19 -6.16 10.03
CA ALA A 520 -52.39 -6.89 9.06
C ALA A 520 -53.18 -8.02 8.41
N ARG A 521 -52.90 -8.24 7.12
CA ARG A 521 -53.41 -9.39 6.36
C ARG A 521 -52.28 -10.31 5.93
N ILE A 522 -52.55 -11.61 5.92
CA ILE A 522 -51.65 -12.68 5.48
C ILE A 522 -52.16 -13.22 4.15
N VAL A 523 -51.27 -13.37 3.18
CA VAL A 523 -51.52 -14.03 1.89
C VAL A 523 -51.58 -15.54 2.13
N VAL A 524 -52.71 -16.16 1.82
CA VAL A 524 -52.95 -17.60 2.03
C VAL A 524 -52.65 -18.38 0.75
N ASP A 525 -53.04 -17.81 -0.40
CA ASP A 525 -52.94 -18.43 -1.71
C ASP A 525 -52.18 -17.48 -2.64
N ASN A 526 -50.93 -17.81 -2.93
CA ASN A 526 -50.07 -17.00 -3.79
C ASN A 526 -50.56 -16.99 -5.25
N ASP A 527 -51.29 -18.02 -5.69
CA ASP A 527 -51.73 -18.15 -7.08
C ASP A 527 -52.96 -17.26 -7.35
N LYS A 528 -53.73 -16.96 -6.30
CA LYS A 528 -54.88 -16.02 -6.34
C LYS A 528 -54.51 -14.59 -5.95
N PHE A 529 -53.27 -14.35 -5.52
CA PHE A 529 -52.83 -13.05 -5.05
C PHE A 529 -52.43 -12.16 -6.24
N ASP A 530 -53.35 -11.29 -6.64
CA ASP A 530 -53.19 -10.31 -7.72
C ASP A 530 -52.54 -8.99 -7.26
N GLY A 531 -52.10 -8.90 -6.00
CA GLY A 531 -51.64 -7.65 -5.38
C GLY A 531 -52.74 -6.85 -4.67
N SER A 532 -54.00 -7.29 -4.73
CA SER A 532 -55.15 -6.75 -4.01
C SER A 532 -55.44 -7.54 -2.72
N TYR A 533 -56.66 -7.45 -2.18
CA TYR A 533 -57.08 -8.23 -1.02
C TYR A 533 -57.51 -9.67 -1.36
N SER A 534 -57.70 -9.99 -2.65
CA SER A 534 -58.02 -11.34 -3.11
C SER A 534 -56.89 -12.32 -2.77
N GLY A 535 -57.22 -13.48 -2.20
CA GLY A 535 -56.24 -14.46 -1.72
C GLY A 535 -55.60 -14.15 -0.36
N THR A 536 -56.13 -13.17 0.39
CA THR A 536 -55.65 -12.82 1.75
C THR A 536 -56.70 -13.06 2.85
N ARG A 537 -56.23 -13.28 4.08
CA ARG A 537 -57.05 -13.29 5.31
C ARG A 537 -56.47 -12.34 6.35
N GLU A 538 -57.22 -12.04 7.41
CA GLU A 538 -56.69 -11.32 8.57
C GLU A 538 -55.65 -12.16 9.32
N ALA A 539 -54.62 -11.48 9.85
CA ALA A 539 -53.58 -12.13 10.64
C ALA A 539 -54.15 -12.59 11.98
N THR A 540 -53.80 -13.79 12.43
CA THR A 540 -54.18 -14.25 13.77
C THR A 540 -53.36 -13.52 14.84
N SER A 541 -53.81 -13.54 16.09
CA SER A 541 -53.08 -12.93 17.21
C SER A 541 -51.66 -13.50 17.37
N GLU A 542 -51.47 -14.81 17.19
CA GLU A 542 -50.15 -15.45 17.23
C GLU A 542 -49.23 -14.96 16.10
N GLU A 543 -49.77 -14.82 14.88
CA GLU A 543 -49.02 -14.30 13.73
C GLU A 543 -48.63 -12.84 13.95
N ILE A 544 -49.54 -12.00 14.44
CA ILE A 544 -49.29 -10.60 14.78
C ILE A 544 -48.15 -10.48 15.80
N VAL A 545 -48.21 -11.27 16.89
CA VAL A 545 -47.19 -11.31 17.93
C VAL A 545 -45.84 -11.75 17.36
N ASN A 546 -45.81 -12.77 16.50
CA ASN A 546 -44.58 -13.24 15.89
C ASN A 546 -43.94 -12.18 14.97
N VAL A 547 -44.75 -11.51 14.15
CA VAL A 547 -44.28 -10.44 13.25
C VAL A 547 -43.76 -9.26 14.06
N LEU A 548 -44.50 -8.83 15.08
CA LEU A 548 -44.11 -7.73 15.94
C LEU A 548 -42.80 -8.03 16.67
N ARG A 549 -42.65 -9.24 17.21
CA ARG A 549 -41.39 -9.71 17.82
C ARG A 549 -40.21 -9.61 16.84
N ILE A 550 -40.38 -10.04 15.60
CA ILE A 550 -39.33 -9.95 14.56
C ILE A 550 -39.05 -8.48 14.21
N ALA A 551 -40.08 -7.64 14.13
CA ALA A 551 -39.92 -6.21 13.87
C ALA A 551 -39.13 -5.51 14.97
N VAL A 552 -39.49 -5.73 16.24
CA VAL A 552 -38.82 -5.18 17.44
C VAL A 552 -37.38 -5.65 17.53
N TYR A 553 -37.11 -6.93 17.29
CA TYR A 553 -35.74 -7.45 17.25
C TYR A 553 -34.90 -6.73 16.19
N ASN A 554 -35.44 -6.60 14.96
CA ASN A 554 -34.74 -5.92 13.88
C ASN A 554 -34.54 -4.43 14.17
N MET A 555 -35.48 -3.78 14.86
CA MET A 555 -35.40 -2.38 15.29
C MET A 555 -34.26 -2.18 16.29
N ASN A 556 -34.12 -3.08 17.27
CA ASN A 556 -33.00 -3.04 18.22
C ASN A 556 -31.62 -3.15 17.52
N VAL A 557 -31.50 -4.04 16.53
CA VAL A 557 -30.26 -4.19 15.74
C VAL A 557 -29.95 -2.92 14.94
N GLN A 558 -30.96 -2.35 14.27
CA GLN A 558 -30.79 -1.11 13.52
C GLN A 558 -30.44 0.07 14.41
N THR A 559 -31.09 0.20 15.57
CA THR A 559 -30.81 1.25 16.56
C THR A 559 -29.35 1.20 17.01
N LYS A 560 -28.82 0.01 17.34
CA LYS A 560 -27.40 -0.16 17.68
C LYS A 560 -26.46 0.26 16.54
N SER A 561 -26.80 -0.08 15.29
CA SER A 561 -26.01 0.31 14.12
C SER A 561 -26.06 1.81 13.86
N LEU A 562 -27.22 2.43 14.03
CA LEU A 562 -27.44 3.86 13.87
C LEU A 562 -26.63 4.64 14.92
N ILE A 563 -26.69 4.24 16.19
CA ILE A 563 -25.92 4.87 17.26
C ILE A 563 -24.42 4.86 16.94
N ARG A 564 -23.88 3.71 16.51
CA ARG A 564 -22.48 3.59 16.08
C ARG A 564 -22.12 4.53 14.91
N ALA A 565 -23.02 4.63 13.93
CA ALA A 565 -22.80 5.48 12.76
C ALA A 565 -22.82 6.97 13.13
N VAL A 566 -23.76 7.38 13.99
CA VAL A 566 -23.85 8.76 14.49
C VAL A 566 -22.61 9.11 15.31
N TRP A 567 -22.13 8.23 16.19
CA TRP A 567 -20.88 8.44 16.92
C TRP A 567 -19.68 8.69 15.99
N SER A 568 -19.56 7.88 14.94
CA SER A 568 -18.46 7.99 13.96
C SER A 568 -18.49 9.33 13.22
N ASN A 569 -19.68 9.86 12.95
CA ASN A 569 -19.85 11.15 12.29
C ASN A 569 -19.53 12.31 13.25
N VAL A 570 -20.06 12.28 14.48
CA VAL A 570 -19.85 13.34 15.47
C VAL A 570 -18.36 13.47 15.83
N THR A 571 -17.68 12.35 16.07
CA THR A 571 -16.23 12.35 16.37
C THR A 571 -15.37 12.78 15.19
N LYS A 572 -15.78 12.51 13.94
CA LYS A 572 -15.06 12.98 12.76
C LYS A 572 -15.07 14.51 12.67
N VAL A 573 -16.24 15.12 12.88
CA VAL A 573 -16.38 16.59 12.86
C VAL A 573 -15.56 17.24 13.96
N SER A 574 -15.59 16.68 15.19
CA SER A 574 -14.79 17.21 16.31
C SER A 574 -13.28 17.22 16.01
N ARG A 575 -12.74 16.18 15.35
CA ARG A 575 -11.31 16.14 14.99
C ARG A 575 -10.92 17.16 13.93
N GLU A 576 -11.84 17.50 13.04
CA GLU A 576 -11.61 18.49 11.97
C GLU A 576 -11.49 19.91 12.58
N VAL A 577 -12.27 20.21 13.63
CA VAL A 577 -12.19 21.49 14.37
C VAL A 577 -10.88 21.61 15.16
N ASP A 578 -10.46 20.55 15.86
CA ASP A 578 -9.19 20.57 16.61
C ASP A 578 -7.96 20.72 15.69
N SER A 579 -8.07 20.26 14.45
CA SER A 579 -6.97 20.34 13.47
C SER A 579 -6.83 21.70 12.81
N SER A 580 -7.88 22.54 12.81
CA SER A 580 -7.86 23.87 12.19
C SER A 580 -7.48 24.99 13.17
N ALA A 581 -7.69 24.79 14.48
CA ALA A 581 -7.41 25.79 15.51
C ALA A 581 -5.90 26.05 15.78
N GLY A 582 -4.99 25.29 15.17
CA GLY A 582 -3.54 25.48 15.27
C GLY A 582 -2.95 26.61 14.40
N SER A 583 -3.78 27.37 13.68
CA SER A 583 -3.37 28.46 12.79
C SER A 583 -4.10 29.76 13.16
N VAL A 584 -3.58 30.53 14.12
CA VAL A 584 -4.06 31.87 14.52
C VAL A 584 -3.11 32.93 13.91
N MET A 585 -3.56 33.90 13.12
CA MET A 585 -4.20 35.20 13.40
C MET A 585 -4.99 35.63 12.13
N SER A 586 -6.09 36.40 12.09
CA SER A 586 -6.62 37.48 12.93
C SER A 586 -8.11 37.69 12.62
N SER A 587 -8.89 37.97 13.67
CA SER A 587 -10.13 38.77 13.73
C SER A 587 -11.08 38.87 12.51
N LYS A 588 -12.26 38.26 12.64
CA LYS A 588 -13.56 38.98 12.62
C LYS A 588 -14.66 38.05 13.15
N GLN A 589 -15.36 38.56 14.16
CA GLN A 589 -16.51 37.95 14.79
C GLN A 589 -17.71 38.21 13.88
N GLU A 590 -18.12 37.21 13.08
CA GLU A 590 -19.37 37.24 12.34
C GLU A 590 -20.29 36.14 12.86
N GLU A 591 -21.50 36.57 13.24
CA GLU A 591 -22.62 35.73 13.64
C GLU A 591 -22.90 34.64 12.61
N PHE A 592 -23.07 33.41 13.09
CA PHE A 592 -23.59 32.32 12.27
C PHE A 592 -25.06 32.59 11.93
N VAL A 593 -25.28 33.29 10.82
CA VAL A 593 -26.56 33.29 10.12
C VAL A 593 -26.74 31.92 9.45
N ASN A 594 -27.84 31.25 9.82
CA ASN A 594 -28.34 30.04 9.18
C ASN A 594 -28.54 30.31 7.67
N VAL A 595 -27.67 29.76 6.83
CA VAL A 595 -27.87 29.74 5.38
C VAL A 595 -28.56 28.44 5.00
N GLU A 596 -29.73 28.64 4.40
CA GLU A 596 -30.69 27.68 3.87
C GLU A 596 -30.06 26.58 3.00
N SER A 597 -30.39 25.33 3.31
CA SER A 597 -30.26 24.23 2.35
C SER A 597 -31.48 24.22 1.43
N TYR A 598 -31.27 24.44 0.13
CA TYR A 598 -32.29 24.31 -0.90
C TYR A 598 -32.88 22.89 -0.98
N SER A 599 -34.14 22.79 -0.57
CA SER A 599 -35.30 22.11 -1.17
C SER A 599 -35.15 20.71 -1.79
N GLU A 600 -35.70 19.71 -1.09
CA GLU A 600 -36.65 18.75 -1.68
C GLU A 600 -38.05 18.99 -1.08
N SER A 601 -39.05 18.75 -1.91
CA SER A 601 -40.44 19.24 -1.90
C SER A 601 -41.22 19.21 -0.57
N SER A 602 -41.91 20.34 -0.37
CA SER A 602 -42.96 20.67 0.58
C SER A 602 -44.09 19.64 0.76
N LEU A 603 -44.29 19.22 2.00
CA LEU A 603 -45.60 18.97 2.61
C LEU A 603 -45.63 19.75 3.93
N SER A 604 -46.40 20.85 3.94
CA SER A 604 -46.57 21.69 5.14
C SER A 604 -47.26 20.90 6.25
N GLY A 605 -46.70 20.94 7.45
CA GLY A 605 -47.30 20.32 8.62
C GLY A 605 -46.76 20.94 9.90
N LYS A 606 -47.52 21.92 10.41
CA LYS A 606 -47.61 22.45 11.78
C LYS A 606 -46.55 21.94 12.77
N ASP A 607 -45.81 22.89 13.35
CA ASP A 607 -45.05 22.71 14.58
C ASP A 607 -45.97 22.14 15.66
N VAL A 608 -45.80 20.84 15.94
CA VAL A 608 -46.41 20.19 17.09
C VAL A 608 -45.42 20.32 18.24
N ASP A 609 -45.69 21.27 19.12
CA ASP A 609 -45.08 21.39 20.44
C ASP A 609 -45.35 20.10 21.22
N LEU A 610 -44.35 19.21 21.25
CA LEU A 610 -44.41 17.87 21.86
C LEU A 610 -44.26 17.90 23.39
N SER A 611 -44.22 19.07 24.02
CA SER A 611 -43.93 19.19 25.46
C SER A 611 -45.16 19.28 26.37
N ALA A 612 -46.36 19.59 25.85
CA ALA A 612 -47.47 20.06 26.70
C ALA A 612 -48.76 19.21 26.74
N GLN A 613 -48.82 18.01 26.16
CA GLN A 613 -50.08 17.24 26.14
C GLN A 613 -49.91 15.75 26.49
N TYR A 614 -49.71 15.46 27.78
CA TYR A 614 -49.85 14.12 28.36
C TYR A 614 -51.10 14.04 29.25
N GLY A 615 -52.27 14.13 28.61
CA GLY A 615 -53.50 13.61 29.18
C GLY A 615 -53.54 12.10 28.96
N SER A 616 -53.49 11.32 30.04
CA SER A 616 -53.54 9.85 30.06
C SER A 616 -54.81 9.32 29.39
N SER A 617 -54.81 9.18 28.07
CA SER A 617 -55.85 8.46 27.35
C SER A 617 -55.61 6.96 27.52
N ALA A 618 -56.51 6.30 28.25
CA ALA A 618 -56.50 4.87 28.56
C ALA A 618 -56.84 4.00 27.34
N VAL A 619 -56.14 4.20 26.22
CA VAL A 619 -56.18 3.28 25.08
C VAL A 619 -55.30 2.08 25.42
N SER A 620 -55.93 1.12 26.08
CA SER A 620 -55.63 -0.31 26.17
C SER A 620 -54.17 -0.74 25.98
N SER A 621 -53.44 -0.73 27.09
CA SER A 621 -52.18 -1.47 27.32
C SER A 621 -52.25 -2.98 27.02
N LYS A 622 -53.42 -3.52 26.62
CA LYS A 622 -53.67 -4.94 26.34
C LYS A 622 -52.82 -5.54 25.21
N LEU A 623 -52.53 -4.79 24.15
CA LEU A 623 -51.86 -5.35 22.95
C LEU A 623 -50.32 -5.35 23.06
N VAL A 624 -49.77 -4.41 23.83
CA VAL A 624 -48.31 -4.26 24.02
C VAL A 624 -47.75 -5.46 24.76
N TYR A 625 -48.47 -6.01 25.75
CA TYR A 625 -47.97 -7.15 26.53
C TYR A 625 -48.08 -8.50 25.81
N ALA A 626 -49.14 -8.70 25.01
CA ALA A 626 -49.27 -9.90 24.16
C ALA A 626 -48.14 -9.99 23.11
N SER A 627 -47.60 -8.85 22.65
CA SER A 627 -46.43 -8.82 21.76
C SER A 627 -45.11 -9.14 22.45
N LEU A 628 -45.06 -8.97 23.77
CA LEU A 628 -43.92 -9.24 24.64
C LEU A 628 -43.89 -10.69 25.12
N VAL A 629 -44.62 -11.61 24.46
CA VAL A 629 -44.51 -13.08 24.63
C VAL A 629 -43.13 -13.56 24.13
N ILE A 630 -42.09 -13.11 24.81
CA ILE A 630 -41.04 -13.99 25.29
C ILE A 630 -41.82 -15.08 26.04
N LYS A 631 -41.67 -16.36 25.64
CA LYS A 631 -42.30 -17.50 26.32
C LYS A 631 -42.34 -17.19 27.82
N GLY A 632 -43.50 -16.85 28.38
CA GLY A 632 -43.59 -16.38 29.77
C GLY A 632 -42.93 -17.40 30.69
N ASP A 633 -43.11 -18.67 30.35
CA ASP A 633 -42.45 -19.82 30.91
C ASP A 633 -40.92 -19.69 30.94
N ARG A 634 -40.24 -19.15 29.92
CA ARG A 634 -38.78 -18.98 29.94
C ARG A 634 -38.30 -17.89 30.89
N ILE A 635 -39.01 -16.76 30.99
CA ILE A 635 -38.66 -15.70 31.96
C ILE A 635 -38.97 -16.21 33.37
N PHE A 636 -40.19 -16.71 33.58
CA PHE A 636 -40.63 -17.23 34.86
C PHE A 636 -39.78 -18.43 35.31
N ASN A 637 -39.48 -19.39 34.45
CA ASN A 637 -38.64 -20.54 34.82
C ASN A 637 -37.22 -20.08 35.18
N ARG A 638 -36.71 -19.01 34.56
CA ARG A 638 -35.37 -18.48 34.85
C ARG A 638 -35.34 -17.66 36.14
N TRP A 639 -36.31 -16.77 36.34
CA TRP A 639 -36.30 -15.76 37.39
C TRP A 639 -37.27 -16.02 38.53
N GLY A 640 -38.17 -16.99 38.41
CA GLY A 640 -39.22 -17.28 39.38
C GLY A 640 -40.34 -16.25 39.42
N LEU A 641 -40.23 -15.20 38.60
CA LEU A 641 -41.16 -14.08 38.49
C LEU A 641 -41.22 -13.63 37.03
N ASN A 642 -42.33 -13.01 36.64
CA ASN A 642 -42.51 -12.39 35.34
C ASN A 642 -41.87 -10.99 35.32
N VAL A 643 -40.54 -10.94 35.43
CA VAL A 643 -39.79 -9.69 35.33
C VAL A 643 -40.10 -9.04 33.98
N HIS A 644 -40.33 -7.72 33.98
CA HIS A 644 -40.64 -6.97 32.76
C HIS A 644 -39.51 -7.17 31.73
N PRO A 645 -39.82 -7.46 30.45
CA PRO A 645 -38.81 -7.77 29.43
C PRO A 645 -37.68 -6.76 29.29
N ASP A 646 -38.00 -5.46 29.33
CA ASP A 646 -36.98 -4.41 29.24
C ASP A 646 -36.03 -4.46 30.46
N ASP A 647 -36.53 -4.87 31.63
CA ASP A 647 -35.72 -4.99 32.85
C ASP A 647 -34.86 -6.25 32.80
N VAL A 648 -35.33 -7.32 32.14
CA VAL A 648 -34.52 -8.52 31.82
C VAL A 648 -33.34 -8.15 30.92
N ASP A 649 -33.54 -7.27 29.93
CA ASP A 649 -32.46 -6.82 29.05
C ASP A 649 -31.38 -6.03 29.82
N VAL A 650 -31.78 -5.18 30.78
CA VAL A 650 -30.84 -4.47 31.65
C VAL A 650 -30.09 -5.43 32.57
N ILE A 651 -30.78 -6.42 33.17
CA ILE A 651 -30.14 -7.47 33.96
C ILE A 651 -29.10 -8.22 33.11
N LEU A 652 -29.45 -8.62 31.88
CA LEU A 652 -28.51 -9.29 30.97
C LEU A 652 -27.33 -8.40 30.59
N PHE A 653 -27.55 -7.10 30.46
CA PHE A 653 -26.49 -6.12 30.20
C PHE A 653 -25.49 -6.04 31.36
N ILE A 654 -25.98 -5.87 32.60
CA ILE A 654 -25.16 -5.88 33.81
C ILE A 654 -24.34 -7.18 33.87
N ARG A 655 -24.98 -8.34 33.67
CA ARG A 655 -24.28 -9.64 33.67
C ARG A 655 -23.21 -9.75 32.57
N THR A 656 -23.47 -9.20 31.39
CA THR A 656 -22.50 -9.20 30.29
C THR A 656 -21.29 -8.31 30.61
N LYS A 657 -21.50 -7.16 31.25
CA LYS A 657 -20.45 -6.23 31.72
C LYS A 657 -19.48 -6.96 32.65
N PHE A 658 -19.99 -7.66 33.66
CA PHE A 658 -19.18 -8.37 34.65
C PHE A 658 -18.57 -9.69 34.14
N SER A 659 -19.31 -10.47 33.35
CA SER A 659 -18.77 -11.69 32.71
C SER A 659 -17.50 -11.41 31.91
N LYS A 660 -17.41 -10.24 31.27
CA LYS A 660 -16.19 -9.82 30.55
C LYS A 660 -15.03 -9.54 31.50
N LYS A 661 -15.25 -8.80 32.59
CA LYS A 661 -14.24 -8.52 33.63
C LYS A 661 -13.70 -9.83 34.22
N ILE A 662 -14.59 -10.74 34.59
CA ILE A 662 -14.28 -12.07 35.11
C ILE A 662 -13.40 -12.85 34.12
N LYS A 663 -13.81 -12.96 32.84
CA LYS A 663 -13.04 -13.70 31.84
C LYS A 663 -11.64 -13.15 31.62
N ASP A 664 -11.45 -11.84 31.73
CA ASP A 664 -10.13 -11.21 31.65
C ASP A 664 -9.27 -11.59 32.86
N LEU A 665 -9.82 -11.49 34.07
CA LEU A 665 -9.08 -11.83 35.29
C LEU A 665 -8.72 -13.32 35.36
N VAL A 666 -9.65 -14.21 34.98
CA VAL A 666 -9.40 -15.66 34.88
C VAL A 666 -8.31 -15.98 33.86
N ARG A 667 -8.26 -15.24 32.74
CA ARG A 667 -7.22 -15.42 31.71
C ARG A 667 -5.85 -15.03 32.26
N ILE A 668 -5.76 -13.88 32.93
CA ILE A 668 -4.51 -13.40 33.58
C ILE A 668 -4.04 -14.43 34.61
N PHE A 669 -4.97 -14.91 35.45
CA PHE A 669 -4.70 -15.93 36.44
C PHE A 669 -4.15 -17.22 35.79
N PHE A 670 -4.84 -17.78 34.80
CA PHE A 670 -4.36 -18.99 34.12
C PHE A 670 -3.05 -18.81 33.35
N SER A 671 -2.75 -17.61 32.84
CA SER A 671 -1.44 -17.35 32.23
C SER A 671 -0.29 -17.25 33.23
N SER A 672 -0.56 -16.97 34.50
CA SER A 672 0.46 -16.90 35.56
C SER A 672 0.85 -18.27 36.14
N ILE A 673 -0.06 -19.26 36.09
CA ILE A 673 0.13 -20.60 36.66
C ILE A 673 1.42 -21.31 36.18
N PRO A 674 1.78 -21.31 34.88
CA PRO A 674 2.98 -22.01 34.42
C PRO A 674 4.29 -21.51 35.06
N ASN A 675 4.31 -20.25 35.52
CA ASN A 675 5.46 -19.61 36.13
C ASN A 675 5.53 -19.89 37.65
N GLU A 676 4.41 -20.22 38.29
CA GLU A 676 4.31 -20.49 39.73
C GLU A 676 4.21 -22.00 40.02
N LYS A 677 5.19 -22.78 39.51
CA LYS A 677 5.22 -24.25 39.65
C LYS A 677 5.12 -24.78 41.10
N SER A 678 5.31 -23.92 42.11
CA SER A 678 5.37 -24.29 43.53
C SER A 678 4.02 -24.47 44.23
N LYS A 679 2.88 -24.10 43.62
CA LYS A 679 1.58 -24.08 44.33
C LYS A 679 0.65 -25.27 44.06
N LEU A 680 0.91 -26.12 43.07
CA LEU A 680 0.03 -27.25 42.74
C LEU A 680 0.65 -28.55 43.25
N LYS A 681 -0.11 -29.33 44.03
CA LYS A 681 0.39 -30.51 44.77
C LYS A 681 0.87 -31.67 43.86
N ARG A 682 0.65 -31.60 42.55
CA ARG A 682 1.10 -32.59 41.56
C ARG A 682 2.31 -32.06 40.78
N ASN A 683 3.46 -32.71 40.96
CA ASN A 683 4.73 -32.40 40.29
C ASN A 683 4.80 -32.76 38.79
N ASN A 684 3.67 -32.88 38.08
CA ASN A 684 3.64 -33.33 36.70
C ASN A 684 3.42 -32.18 35.71
N VAL A 685 3.99 -32.32 34.51
CA VAL A 685 3.95 -31.34 33.41
C VAL A 685 2.49 -31.04 32.98
N PHE A 686 2.14 -29.76 32.88
CA PHE A 686 0.76 -29.27 32.69
C PHE A 686 0.10 -29.56 31.34
N ASP A 687 0.85 -30.05 30.36
CA ASP A 687 0.46 -30.00 28.95
C ASP A 687 -0.73 -30.89 28.56
N ASP A 688 -1.16 -31.83 29.43
CA ASP A 688 -2.22 -32.79 29.08
C ASP A 688 -3.45 -32.85 30.01
N TYR A 689 -3.57 -31.96 31.00
CA TYR A 689 -4.71 -32.04 31.92
C TYR A 689 -6.04 -31.66 31.27
N LYS A 690 -7.05 -32.54 31.40
CA LYS A 690 -8.43 -32.17 31.12
C LYS A 690 -8.95 -31.30 32.26
N TRP A 691 -9.87 -30.37 31.94
CA TRP A 691 -10.46 -29.49 32.96
C TRP A 691 -11.06 -30.28 34.14
N SER A 692 -11.64 -31.46 33.89
CA SER A 692 -12.16 -32.36 34.93
C SER A 692 -11.13 -32.69 35.99
N ASP A 693 -9.86 -32.84 35.60
CA ASP A 693 -8.82 -33.45 36.43
C ASP A 693 -8.19 -32.45 37.40
N ILE A 694 -8.34 -31.15 37.11
CA ILE A 694 -7.72 -30.04 37.85
C ILE A 694 -8.76 -29.05 38.39
N SER A 695 -10.02 -29.11 37.95
CA SER A 695 -11.04 -28.14 38.34
C SER A 695 -11.33 -28.13 39.83
N GLY A 696 -11.16 -29.27 40.52
CA GLY A 696 -11.33 -29.34 41.98
C GLY A 696 -10.34 -28.48 42.75
N GLU A 697 -9.11 -28.34 42.24
CA GLU A 697 -8.05 -27.53 42.88
C GLU A 697 -8.04 -26.09 42.35
N LEU A 698 -8.16 -25.90 41.04
CA LEU A 698 -8.03 -24.58 40.42
C LEU A 698 -9.28 -23.71 40.58
N TYR A 699 -10.49 -24.31 40.55
CA TYR A 699 -11.72 -23.51 40.57
C TYR A 699 -11.91 -22.70 41.87
N PRO A 700 -11.66 -23.27 43.07
CA PRO A 700 -11.72 -22.49 44.32
C PRO A 700 -10.74 -21.30 44.34
N ILE A 701 -9.51 -21.49 43.85
CA ILE A 701 -8.49 -20.43 43.81
C ILE A 701 -8.90 -19.32 42.84
N VAL A 702 -9.42 -19.71 41.66
CA VAL A 702 -9.97 -18.76 40.69
C VAL A 702 -11.13 -17.98 41.31
N LEU A 703 -12.01 -18.66 42.06
CA LEU A 703 -13.17 -18.06 42.70
C LEU A 703 -12.76 -17.00 43.73
N GLU A 704 -11.75 -17.28 44.54
CA GLU A 704 -11.17 -16.33 45.50
C GLU A 704 -10.65 -15.06 44.80
N HIS A 705 -9.99 -15.22 43.65
CA HIS A 705 -9.42 -14.10 42.88
C HIS A 705 -10.48 -13.21 42.21
N ILE A 706 -11.64 -13.76 41.83
CA ILE A 706 -12.71 -13.01 41.16
C ILE A 706 -13.81 -12.54 42.11
N ASP A 707 -13.78 -12.94 43.38
CA ASP A 707 -14.78 -12.59 44.40
C ASP A 707 -15.07 -11.07 44.48
N PRO A 708 -14.06 -10.17 44.41
CA PRO A 708 -14.32 -8.73 44.39
C PRO A 708 -15.21 -8.28 43.22
N ILE A 709 -15.03 -8.87 42.03
CA ILE A 709 -15.82 -8.55 40.84
C ILE A 709 -17.24 -9.10 40.96
N ILE A 710 -17.40 -10.27 41.58
CA ILE A 710 -18.71 -10.88 41.84
C ILE A 710 -19.51 -10.02 42.84
N LYS A 711 -18.85 -9.52 43.90
CA LYS A 711 -19.47 -8.59 44.87
C LYS A 711 -19.93 -7.30 44.19
N GLU A 712 -19.11 -6.73 43.30
CA GLU A 712 -19.49 -5.56 42.50
C GLU A 712 -20.70 -5.86 41.58
N GLU A 713 -20.74 -7.03 40.93
CA GLU A 713 -21.90 -7.49 40.13
C GLU A 713 -23.16 -7.60 40.99
N TYR A 714 -23.04 -8.10 42.22
CA TYR A 714 -24.17 -8.25 43.13
C TYR A 714 -24.73 -6.90 43.58
N SER A 715 -23.88 -5.95 43.93
CA SER A 715 -24.32 -4.60 44.32
C SER A 715 -25.05 -3.88 43.17
N GLU A 716 -24.51 -3.95 41.94
CA GLU A 716 -25.15 -3.30 40.77
C GLU A 716 -26.48 -3.98 40.40
N LEU A 717 -26.56 -5.31 40.48
CA LEU A 717 -27.82 -6.03 40.29
C LEU A 717 -28.84 -5.71 41.37
N GLU A 718 -28.41 -5.63 42.63
CA GLU A 718 -29.29 -5.33 43.74
C GLU A 718 -29.91 -3.93 43.61
N GLU A 719 -29.09 -2.93 43.26
CA GLU A 719 -29.54 -1.58 43.01
C GLU A 719 -30.56 -1.56 41.85
N PHE A 720 -30.27 -2.25 40.75
CA PHE A 720 -31.19 -2.32 39.62
C PHE A 720 -32.50 -3.03 39.96
N LEU A 721 -32.44 -4.17 40.63
CA LEU A 721 -33.61 -4.97 40.98
C LEU A 721 -34.57 -4.22 41.91
N SER A 722 -34.08 -3.24 42.69
CA SER A 722 -34.94 -2.35 43.49
C SER A 722 -35.86 -1.45 42.64
N LYS A 723 -35.49 -1.21 41.38
CA LYS A 723 -36.22 -0.40 40.39
C LYS A 723 -36.94 -1.28 39.36
N ALA A 724 -36.72 -2.59 39.39
CA ALA A 724 -37.28 -3.52 38.42
C ALA A 724 -38.79 -3.70 38.62
N ARG A 725 -39.46 -4.10 37.55
CA ARG A 725 -40.91 -4.27 37.48
C ARG A 725 -41.26 -5.73 37.27
N VAL A 726 -42.34 -6.16 37.92
CA VAL A 726 -42.96 -7.47 37.73
C VAL A 726 -44.29 -7.27 37.03
N VAL A 727 -44.61 -8.19 36.14
CA VAL A 727 -45.89 -8.22 35.46
C VAL A 727 -46.76 -9.33 36.03
N VAL A 728 -47.82 -8.92 36.72
CA VAL A 728 -48.82 -9.80 37.29
C VAL A 728 -49.87 -10.07 36.22
N VAL A 729 -49.97 -11.32 35.79
CA VAL A 729 -50.98 -11.79 34.83
C VAL A 729 -52.17 -12.32 35.63
N GLY A 730 -53.36 -11.76 35.41
CA GLY A 730 -54.58 -12.19 36.09
C GLY A 730 -54.89 -13.67 35.82
N ARG A 731 -55.21 -14.43 36.87
CA ARG A 731 -55.56 -15.86 36.77
C ARG A 731 -56.96 -15.99 36.16
N GLY A 732 -57.05 -15.96 34.84
CA GLY A 732 -58.30 -16.13 34.07
C GLY A 732 -58.49 -15.14 32.93
N ASP A 733 -57.73 -14.04 32.92
CA ASP A 733 -57.73 -13.07 31.82
C ASP A 733 -56.29 -12.81 31.39
N THR A 734 -55.84 -13.54 30.37
CA THR A 734 -54.52 -13.35 29.76
C THR A 734 -54.35 -11.97 29.13
N SER A 735 -55.44 -11.18 29.02
CA SER A 735 -55.43 -9.84 28.46
C SER A 735 -55.27 -8.72 29.49
N SER A 736 -55.38 -8.99 30.80
CA SER A 736 -55.10 -8.00 31.84
C SER A 736 -53.78 -8.30 32.55
N CYS A 737 -52.79 -7.44 32.26
CA CYS A 737 -51.50 -7.45 32.93
C CYS A 737 -51.35 -6.19 33.78
N VAL A 738 -51.05 -6.36 35.07
CA VAL A 738 -50.70 -5.25 35.97
C VAL A 738 -49.19 -5.21 36.10
N ILE A 739 -48.57 -4.10 35.69
CA ILE A 739 -47.15 -3.86 35.89
C ILE A 739 -46.98 -3.11 37.22
N ARG A 740 -46.21 -3.68 38.14
CA ARG A 740 -45.85 -3.03 39.42
C ARG A 740 -44.36 -3.17 39.70
N SER A 741 -43.84 -2.41 40.65
CA SER A 741 -42.48 -2.62 41.16
C SER A 741 -42.35 -3.98 41.86
N VAL A 742 -41.13 -4.53 41.84
CA VAL A 742 -40.72 -5.70 42.62
C VAL A 742 -40.84 -5.39 44.12
N THR A 743 -41.38 -6.31 44.93
CA THR A 743 -41.37 -6.18 46.41
C THR A 743 -40.02 -6.59 47.00
N ASN A 744 -39.72 -6.25 48.25
CA ASN A 744 -38.45 -6.65 48.89
C ASN A 744 -38.26 -8.19 48.91
N ASP A 745 -39.30 -8.96 49.22
CA ASP A 745 -39.23 -10.43 49.22
C ASP A 745 -39.00 -11.00 47.81
N GLU A 746 -39.63 -10.39 46.80
CA GLU A 746 -39.44 -10.75 45.40
C GLU A 746 -38.03 -10.39 44.92
N LYS A 747 -37.50 -9.23 45.35
CA LYS A 747 -36.12 -8.79 45.09
C LYS A 747 -35.13 -9.79 45.67
N ASP A 748 -35.30 -10.20 46.91
CA ASP A 748 -34.43 -11.20 47.56
C ASP A 748 -34.46 -12.54 46.82
N ASN A 749 -35.65 -12.97 46.36
CA ASN A 749 -35.79 -14.17 45.55
C ASN A 749 -35.15 -14.05 44.16
N LEU A 750 -35.30 -12.89 43.49
CA LEU A 750 -34.61 -12.59 42.23
C LEU A 750 -33.11 -12.60 42.41
N MET A 751 -32.62 -12.03 43.51
CA MET A 751 -31.20 -11.96 43.83
C MET A 751 -30.61 -13.35 44.08
N LYS A 752 -31.28 -14.19 44.88
CA LYS A 752 -30.89 -15.60 45.06
C LYS A 752 -30.76 -16.36 43.74
N ARG A 753 -31.70 -16.15 42.81
CA ARG A 753 -31.66 -16.77 41.48
C ARG A 753 -30.57 -16.18 40.60
N ALA A 754 -30.37 -14.85 40.63
CA ALA A 754 -29.29 -14.18 39.90
C ALA A 754 -27.92 -14.75 40.32
N VAL A 755 -27.67 -14.87 41.64
CA VAL A 755 -26.48 -15.49 42.23
C VAL A 755 -26.25 -16.90 41.68
N ALA A 756 -27.29 -17.76 41.69
CA ALA A 756 -27.18 -19.12 41.17
C ALA A 756 -26.84 -19.17 39.67
N ILE A 757 -27.44 -18.29 38.86
CA ILE A 757 -27.16 -18.21 37.42
C ILE A 757 -25.71 -17.71 37.19
N ILE A 758 -25.26 -16.72 37.96
CA ILE A 758 -23.89 -16.17 37.88
C ILE A 758 -22.87 -17.26 38.19
N HIS A 759 -23.01 -18.02 39.29
CA HIS A 759 -22.10 -19.11 39.60
C HIS A 759 -22.06 -20.19 38.51
N LYS A 760 -23.21 -20.55 37.94
CA LYS A 760 -23.29 -21.53 36.85
C LYS A 760 -22.56 -21.05 35.59
N GLU A 761 -22.81 -19.81 35.17
CA GLU A 761 -22.18 -19.23 33.97
C GLU A 761 -20.69 -18.94 34.19
N LEU A 762 -20.29 -18.60 35.41
CA LEU A 762 -18.91 -18.43 35.82
C LEU A 762 -18.13 -19.74 35.67
N ARG A 763 -18.65 -20.85 36.22
CA ARG A 763 -18.05 -22.18 36.06
C ARG A 763 -17.85 -22.54 34.58
N SER A 764 -18.84 -22.27 33.75
CA SER A 764 -18.73 -22.47 32.29
C SER A 764 -17.68 -21.56 31.66
N SER A 765 -17.63 -20.29 32.06
CA SER A 765 -16.66 -19.32 31.54
C SER A 765 -15.23 -19.71 31.87
N VAL A 766 -14.97 -20.13 33.11
CA VAL A 766 -13.65 -20.59 33.56
C VAL A 766 -13.23 -21.83 32.77
N ARG A 767 -14.12 -22.82 32.62
CA ARG A 767 -13.89 -24.00 31.77
C ARG A 767 -13.58 -23.63 30.31
N SER A 768 -14.30 -22.66 29.74
CA SER A 768 -14.05 -22.20 28.37
C SER A 768 -12.72 -21.48 28.23
N VAL A 769 -12.31 -20.67 29.21
CA VAL A 769 -10.99 -20.00 29.22
C VAL A 769 -9.87 -21.04 29.37
N TRP A 770 -10.06 -22.08 30.21
CA TRP A 770 -9.12 -23.19 30.29
C TRP A 770 -9.00 -23.94 28.97
N ALA A 771 -10.11 -24.33 28.34
CA ALA A 771 -10.10 -25.03 27.06
C ALA A 771 -9.45 -24.19 25.95
N ALA A 772 -9.62 -22.87 26.00
CA ALA A 772 -8.93 -21.92 25.13
C ALA A 772 -7.41 -21.93 25.34
N MET A 773 -6.95 -21.83 26.59
CA MET A 773 -5.53 -21.90 26.94
C MET A 773 -4.91 -23.25 26.53
N ASN A 774 -5.61 -24.36 26.80
CA ASN A 774 -5.15 -25.69 26.43
C ASN A 774 -5.13 -25.91 24.90
N LYS A 775 -5.98 -25.19 24.13
CA LYS A 775 -5.86 -25.16 22.66
C LYS A 775 -4.64 -24.37 22.19
N ILE A 776 -4.23 -23.33 22.92
CA ILE A 776 -3.01 -22.55 22.61
C ILE A 776 -1.77 -23.40 22.91
N SER A 777 -1.76 -24.17 24.00
CA SER A 777 -0.67 -25.12 24.27
C SER A 777 -0.62 -26.22 23.20
N LYS A 778 -1.76 -26.82 22.85
CA LYS A 778 -1.94 -27.86 21.81
C LYS A 778 -1.85 -27.41 20.35
N PHE A 779 -1.41 -26.17 20.07
CA PHE A 779 -0.93 -25.84 18.73
C PHE A 779 0.34 -26.65 18.44
N ASN A 780 0.14 -27.90 18.00
CA ASN A 780 1.17 -28.87 17.65
C ASN A 780 1.87 -28.45 16.34
N PHE A 781 3.19 -28.51 16.36
CA PHE A 781 4.07 -28.27 15.20
C PHE A 781 4.05 -29.39 14.15
N GLY A 782 3.38 -30.51 14.43
CA GLY A 782 3.38 -31.70 13.57
C GLY A 782 2.61 -31.57 12.25
N GLY A 783 1.92 -30.46 11.99
CA GLY A 783 1.17 -30.29 10.73
C GLY A 783 2.02 -30.01 9.49
N ASP A 784 3.26 -29.54 9.66
CA ASP A 784 4.14 -29.16 8.54
C ASP A 784 5.35 -30.09 8.34
N PHE A 785 5.76 -30.87 9.34
CA PHE A 785 6.73 -31.94 9.14
C PHE A 785 5.94 -33.21 8.81
N LYS A 786 5.50 -33.35 7.56
CA LYS A 786 4.97 -34.64 7.11
C LYS A 786 6.08 -35.67 7.32
N ASP A 787 5.78 -36.82 7.92
CA ASP A 787 6.75 -37.90 8.16
C ASP A 787 7.51 -38.36 6.89
N GLY A 788 7.07 -37.95 5.71
CA GLY A 788 7.81 -38.10 4.44
C GLY A 788 9.05 -37.20 4.26
N GLU A 789 9.33 -36.22 5.14
CA GLU A 789 10.57 -35.42 5.08
C GLU A 789 11.80 -36.15 5.65
N VAL A 790 11.61 -37.19 6.47
CA VAL A 790 12.74 -37.97 7.01
C VAL A 790 13.37 -38.85 5.93
N GLU A 791 12.62 -39.20 4.88
CA GLU A 791 13.06 -40.20 3.90
C GLU A 791 14.08 -39.67 2.86
N LYS A 792 14.28 -38.33 2.77
CA LYS A 792 15.30 -37.70 1.91
C LYS A 792 15.82 -36.35 2.45
N SER A 793 16.20 -36.27 3.73
CA SER A 793 16.86 -35.05 4.23
C SER A 793 18.31 -34.98 3.71
N ILE A 794 18.47 -34.40 2.53
CA ILE A 794 19.77 -34.00 1.99
C ILE A 794 20.09 -32.62 2.57
N TYR A 795 21.09 -32.55 3.46
CA TYR A 795 21.55 -31.30 4.06
C TYR A 795 22.74 -30.78 3.26
N CYS A 796 22.57 -29.66 2.55
CA CYS A 796 23.64 -29.07 1.73
C CYS A 796 24.27 -30.05 0.73
N GLY A 797 23.45 -30.91 0.09
CA GLY A 797 23.94 -31.95 -0.83
C GLY A 797 24.44 -33.23 -0.14
N ILE A 798 24.48 -33.27 1.19
CA ILE A 798 25.01 -34.39 1.97
C ILE A 798 23.85 -35.20 2.53
N ARG A 799 23.84 -36.49 2.20
CA ARG A 799 22.90 -37.45 2.76
C ARG A 799 23.49 -38.01 4.04
N LEU A 800 22.86 -37.74 5.18
CA LEU A 800 23.26 -38.30 6.47
C LEU A 800 22.68 -39.70 6.67
N ARG A 801 23.20 -40.45 7.64
CA ARG A 801 22.53 -41.67 8.13
C ARG A 801 21.14 -41.31 8.68
N TYR A 802 20.25 -42.29 8.65
CA TYR A 802 18.88 -42.10 9.11
C TYR A 802 18.85 -41.75 10.60
N GLU A 803 19.64 -42.46 11.41
CA GLU A 803 19.75 -42.26 12.85
C GLU A 803 20.25 -40.83 13.17
N ASP A 804 21.32 -40.40 12.48
CA ASP A 804 21.88 -39.05 12.59
C ASP A 804 20.84 -37.97 12.23
N SER A 805 20.09 -38.19 11.15
CA SER A 805 19.01 -37.28 10.72
C SER A 805 17.88 -37.21 11.75
N MET A 806 17.55 -38.33 12.38
CA MET A 806 16.54 -38.40 13.44
C MET A 806 16.99 -37.67 14.70
N ASP A 807 18.26 -37.81 15.10
CA ASP A 807 18.82 -37.09 16.24
C ASP A 807 18.78 -35.57 16.03
N ILE A 808 19.14 -35.11 14.83
CA ILE A 808 19.02 -33.70 14.44
C ILE A 808 17.57 -33.21 14.54
N VAL A 809 16.60 -34.00 14.04
CA VAL A 809 15.17 -33.65 14.11
C VAL A 809 14.69 -33.57 15.57
N ASN A 810 15.13 -34.49 16.42
CA ASN A 810 14.77 -34.52 17.84
C ASN A 810 15.32 -33.30 18.59
N ILE A 811 16.58 -32.93 18.34
CA ILE A 811 17.18 -31.70 18.89
C ILE A 811 16.38 -30.47 18.48
N LYS A 812 16.10 -30.30 17.18
CA LYS A 812 15.30 -29.18 16.65
C LYS A 812 13.92 -29.08 17.29
N ARG A 813 13.23 -30.22 17.49
CA ARG A 813 11.91 -30.23 18.12
C ARG A 813 11.96 -29.73 19.56
N ARG A 814 12.97 -30.16 20.33
CA ARG A 814 13.13 -29.78 21.74
C ARG A 814 13.42 -28.28 21.87
N PHE A 815 14.37 -27.75 21.11
CA PHE A 815 14.70 -26.32 21.19
C PHE A 815 13.60 -25.41 20.65
N LEU A 816 12.88 -25.83 19.60
CA LEU A 816 11.72 -25.08 19.13
C LEU A 816 10.60 -24.98 20.17
N PHE A 817 10.47 -25.96 21.08
CA PHE A 817 9.56 -25.91 22.21
C PHE A 817 9.99 -24.84 23.23
N ASP A 818 11.28 -24.79 23.57
CA ASP A 818 11.83 -23.79 24.49
C ASP A 818 11.67 -22.36 23.91
N ILE A 819 11.96 -22.19 22.62
CA ILE A 819 11.75 -20.94 21.88
C ILE A 819 10.26 -20.52 21.93
N LYS A 820 9.32 -21.46 21.76
CA LYS A 820 7.87 -21.16 21.85
C LYS A 820 7.50 -20.66 23.24
N GLY A 821 8.00 -21.29 24.30
CA GLY A 821 7.76 -20.86 25.69
C GLY A 821 8.24 -19.43 25.92
N CYS A 822 9.47 -19.13 25.49
CA CYS A 822 10.05 -17.79 25.53
C CYS A 822 9.17 -16.75 24.79
N ILE A 823 8.75 -17.06 23.55
CA ILE A 823 7.87 -16.20 22.74
C ILE A 823 6.53 -15.92 23.43
N VAL A 824 5.90 -16.94 24.01
CA VAL A 824 4.60 -16.79 24.70
C VAL A 824 4.75 -15.84 25.90
N ASN A 825 5.83 -15.96 26.67
CA ASN A 825 6.11 -15.10 27.80
C ASN A 825 6.29 -13.64 27.35
N ILE A 826 7.12 -13.40 26.34
CA ILE A 826 7.36 -12.06 25.76
C ILE A 826 6.05 -11.44 25.30
N PHE A 827 5.20 -12.19 24.59
CA PHE A 827 3.92 -11.67 24.14
C PHE A 827 2.90 -11.48 25.25
N SER A 828 2.93 -12.30 26.30
CA SER A 828 2.06 -12.11 27.45
C SER A 828 2.32 -10.76 28.15
N GLU A 829 3.58 -10.33 28.21
CA GLU A 829 3.95 -9.02 28.73
C GLU A 829 3.58 -7.90 27.75
N LEU A 830 3.89 -8.06 26.45
CA LEU A 830 3.61 -7.04 25.44
C LEU A 830 2.11 -6.84 25.16
N THR A 831 1.29 -7.87 25.30
CA THR A 831 -0.16 -7.76 25.08
C THR A 831 -0.89 -6.98 26.18
N LYS A 832 -0.24 -6.75 27.34
CA LYS A 832 -0.75 -5.84 28.37
C LYS A 832 -0.78 -4.39 27.87
N THR A 833 0.18 -4.00 27.03
CA THR A 833 0.35 -2.62 26.54
C THR A 833 -0.03 -2.44 25.07
N ASN A 834 0.02 -3.49 24.25
CA ASN A 834 -0.14 -3.40 22.81
C ASN A 834 -1.04 -4.50 22.21
N LYS A 835 -2.05 -4.10 21.43
CA LYS A 835 -3.02 -5.01 20.77
C LYS A 835 -2.94 -4.98 19.23
N PHE A 836 -1.84 -4.51 18.67
CA PHE A 836 -1.70 -4.32 17.23
C PHE A 836 -1.43 -5.64 16.48
N PRO A 837 -1.99 -5.84 15.27
CA PRO A 837 -1.71 -7.03 14.45
C PRO A 837 -0.20 -7.33 14.26
N TRP A 838 0.17 -8.61 14.13
CA TRP A 838 1.57 -9.09 14.09
C TRP A 838 2.47 -8.25 13.19
N ARG A 839 2.02 -7.94 11.98
CA ARG A 839 2.76 -7.17 10.98
C ARG A 839 3.21 -5.77 11.43
N TYR A 840 2.61 -5.23 12.49
CA TYR A 840 2.90 -3.90 13.03
C TYR A 840 3.83 -3.96 14.23
N VAL A 841 3.62 -4.94 15.13
CA VAL A 841 4.49 -5.10 16.31
C VAL A 841 5.76 -5.88 16.01
N SER A 842 5.77 -6.70 14.95
CA SER A 842 6.88 -7.62 14.69
C SER A 842 8.21 -6.88 14.55
N LYS A 843 8.23 -5.67 13.98
CA LYS A 843 9.47 -4.90 13.84
C LYS A 843 10.10 -4.51 15.18
N ASP A 844 9.29 -4.19 16.17
CA ASP A 844 9.76 -3.76 17.50
C ASP A 844 9.97 -4.96 18.44
N VAL A 845 9.20 -6.03 18.21
CA VAL A 845 9.19 -7.20 19.08
C VAL A 845 10.17 -8.26 18.61
N ILE A 846 10.46 -8.39 17.31
CA ILE A 846 11.45 -9.36 16.81
C ILE A 846 12.84 -9.15 17.41
N PRO A 847 13.39 -7.92 17.53
CA PRO A 847 14.68 -7.72 18.22
C PRO A 847 14.67 -8.20 19.67
N THR A 848 13.55 -7.97 20.38
CA THR A 848 13.37 -8.45 21.75
C THR A 848 13.30 -9.97 21.78
N ILE A 849 12.49 -10.58 20.91
CA ILE A 849 12.40 -12.04 20.78
C ILE A 849 13.81 -12.59 20.47
N LYS A 850 14.49 -12.06 19.45
CA LYS A 850 15.87 -12.45 19.07
C LYS A 850 16.79 -12.46 20.28
N LYS A 851 16.85 -11.37 21.03
CA LYS A 851 17.71 -11.26 22.21
C LYS A 851 17.42 -12.35 23.25
N GLU A 852 16.15 -12.65 23.46
CA GLU A 852 15.69 -13.58 24.50
C GLU A 852 15.87 -15.06 24.13
N PHE A 853 15.71 -15.44 22.86
CA PHE A 853 15.92 -16.83 22.43
C PHE A 853 17.29 -17.09 21.81
N TYR A 854 18.16 -16.07 21.64
CA TYR A 854 19.54 -16.25 21.19
C TYR A 854 20.33 -17.25 22.06
N PRO A 855 20.27 -17.21 23.40
CA PRO A 855 20.95 -18.21 24.24
C PRO A 855 20.41 -19.64 24.02
N ILE A 856 19.13 -19.77 23.68
CA ILE A 856 18.49 -21.06 23.37
C ILE A 856 19.02 -21.59 22.04
N MET A 857 19.20 -20.70 21.04
CA MET A 857 19.79 -21.04 19.75
C MET A 857 21.27 -21.44 19.83
N GLU A 858 22.09 -20.76 20.63
CA GLU A 858 23.50 -21.14 20.79
C GLU A 858 23.64 -22.51 21.43
N LYS A 859 22.79 -22.81 22.43
CA LYS A 859 22.75 -24.16 23.01
C LYS A 859 22.29 -25.23 22.00
N GLU A 860 21.35 -24.89 21.11
CA GLU A 860 20.96 -25.78 20.00
C GLU A 860 22.12 -26.03 19.04
N ARG A 861 22.84 -24.97 18.67
CA ARG A 861 24.02 -25.03 17.80
C ARG A 861 25.09 -25.96 18.38
N GLU A 862 25.41 -25.82 19.66
CA GLU A 862 26.37 -26.69 20.36
C GLU A 862 25.95 -28.16 20.32
N GLU A 863 24.68 -28.47 20.60
CA GLU A 863 24.19 -29.85 20.57
C GLU A 863 24.13 -30.43 19.15
N LEU A 864 23.81 -29.62 18.15
CA LEU A 864 23.85 -30.04 16.74
C LEU A 864 25.29 -30.34 16.29
N ASP A 865 26.26 -29.50 16.69
CA ASP A 865 27.67 -29.73 16.36
C ASP A 865 28.18 -31.04 16.96
N LEU A 866 27.77 -31.37 18.20
CA LEU A 866 28.10 -32.63 18.87
C LEU A 866 27.50 -33.86 18.18
N VAL A 867 26.26 -33.77 17.67
CA VAL A 867 25.66 -34.85 16.89
C VAL A 867 26.39 -35.01 15.57
N LEU A 868 26.59 -33.92 14.83
CA LEU A 868 27.23 -33.95 13.52
C LEU A 868 28.70 -34.37 13.57
N LEU A 869 29.40 -34.12 14.68
CA LEU A 869 30.75 -34.62 14.93
C LEU A 869 30.81 -36.16 14.92
N LYS A 870 29.72 -36.83 15.32
CA LYS A 870 29.60 -38.30 15.32
C LYS A 870 28.93 -38.84 14.07
N SER A 871 28.24 -37.98 13.32
CA SER A 871 27.46 -38.36 12.15
C SER A 871 28.32 -38.73 10.95
N ARG A 872 27.75 -39.54 10.06
CA ARG A 872 28.43 -39.98 8.83
C ARG A 872 27.61 -39.66 7.59
N ALA A 873 28.30 -39.22 6.53
CA ALA A 873 27.73 -38.99 5.21
C ALA A 873 27.65 -40.30 4.42
N VAL A 874 26.54 -40.52 3.71
CA VAL A 874 26.34 -41.66 2.81
C VAL A 874 26.96 -41.35 1.45
N VAL A 875 27.86 -42.21 0.96
CA VAL A 875 28.57 -42.05 -0.31
C VAL A 875 27.98 -43.01 -1.34
N GLY A 876 27.28 -42.48 -2.35
CA GLY A 876 26.79 -43.23 -3.51
C GLY A 876 25.32 -42.93 -3.89
N ASP A 877 25.06 -42.79 -5.18
CA ASP A 877 23.71 -42.79 -5.74
C ASP A 877 23.10 -44.19 -5.65
N SER A 878 21.81 -44.26 -5.33
CA SER A 878 21.11 -45.45 -4.81
C SER A 878 20.94 -46.63 -5.78
N GLU A 879 21.76 -46.76 -6.82
CA GLU A 879 21.64 -47.83 -7.83
C GLU A 879 22.62 -49.00 -7.68
N TYR A 880 23.53 -48.98 -6.70
CA TYR A 880 24.48 -50.08 -6.51
C TYR A 880 24.45 -50.67 -5.09
N ASP A 881 23.51 -51.59 -4.86
CA ASP A 881 23.32 -52.34 -3.61
C ASP A 881 24.45 -53.37 -3.29
N LYS A 882 25.57 -53.34 -4.02
CA LYS A 882 26.63 -54.37 -3.95
C LYS A 882 27.96 -53.91 -3.34
N LEU A 883 28.08 -52.67 -2.86
CA LEU A 883 29.30 -52.20 -2.20
C LEU A 883 29.39 -52.69 -0.74
N PRO A 884 30.60 -53.07 -0.24
CA PRO A 884 30.82 -53.40 1.16
C PRO A 884 30.35 -52.27 2.10
N GLU A 885 29.76 -52.61 3.24
CA GLU A 885 29.14 -51.66 4.17
C GLU A 885 30.11 -50.57 4.68
N ALA A 886 31.40 -50.88 4.76
CA ALA A 886 32.45 -49.92 5.11
C ALA A 886 32.69 -48.84 4.04
N ALA A 887 32.37 -49.10 2.76
CA ALA A 887 32.52 -48.14 1.67
C ALA A 887 31.30 -47.23 1.48
N LYS A 888 30.18 -47.50 2.17
CA LYS A 888 28.92 -46.75 2.04
C LYS A 888 28.90 -45.43 2.80
N TYR A 889 29.84 -45.21 3.72
CA TYR A 889 29.84 -44.05 4.59
C TYR A 889 31.22 -43.42 4.72
N ARG A 890 31.26 -42.09 4.74
CA ARG A 890 32.44 -41.32 5.11
C ARG A 890 32.13 -40.39 6.28
N GLU A 891 33.16 -39.96 6.99
CA GLU A 891 33.03 -38.92 8.00
C GLU A 891 32.66 -37.59 7.33
N ILE A 892 31.86 -36.79 8.04
CA ILE A 892 31.50 -35.43 7.60
C ILE A 892 32.72 -34.56 7.85
N THR A 893 33.17 -33.82 6.84
CA THR A 893 34.29 -32.91 7.01
C THR A 893 33.89 -31.70 7.86
N TYR A 894 34.87 -30.99 8.41
CA TYR A 894 34.61 -29.79 9.22
C TYR A 894 33.81 -28.73 8.46
N GLY A 895 34.14 -28.48 7.19
CA GLY A 895 33.43 -27.50 6.35
C GLY A 895 31.97 -27.87 6.15
N GLU A 896 31.72 -29.13 5.79
CA GLU A 896 30.37 -29.68 5.64
C GLU A 896 29.56 -29.61 6.93
N ARG A 897 30.17 -29.93 8.08
CA ARG A 897 29.52 -29.81 9.38
C ARG A 897 29.09 -28.37 9.65
N SER A 898 29.99 -27.41 9.43
CA SER A 898 29.70 -25.99 9.59
C SER A 898 28.54 -25.54 8.69
N GLU A 899 28.53 -25.97 7.43
CA GLU A 899 27.46 -25.67 6.48
C GLU A 899 26.11 -26.28 6.90
N ILE A 900 26.11 -27.53 7.37
CA ILE A 900 24.91 -28.20 7.87
C ILE A 900 24.36 -27.48 9.11
N VAL A 901 25.22 -27.12 10.07
CA VAL A 901 24.81 -26.39 11.28
C VAL A 901 24.21 -25.03 10.90
N GLU A 902 24.89 -24.23 10.07
CA GLU A 902 24.37 -22.92 9.63
C GLU A 902 23.04 -23.05 8.89
N PHE A 903 22.90 -24.04 8.02
CA PHE A 903 21.65 -24.32 7.32
C PHE A 903 20.51 -24.67 8.28
N ILE A 904 20.78 -25.53 9.27
CA ILE A 904 19.79 -25.91 10.28
C ILE A 904 19.41 -24.70 11.14
N MET A 905 20.38 -23.91 11.61
CA MET A 905 20.12 -22.73 12.44
C MET A 905 19.32 -21.67 11.69
N ALA A 906 19.58 -21.47 10.40
CA ALA A 906 18.76 -20.60 9.54
C ALA A 906 17.31 -21.09 9.43
N CYS A 907 17.10 -22.42 9.30
CA CYS A 907 15.77 -23.01 9.29
C CYS A 907 15.04 -22.84 10.63
N VAL A 908 15.74 -23.09 11.74
CA VAL A 908 15.21 -22.94 13.11
C VAL A 908 14.80 -21.50 13.35
N TYR A 909 15.67 -20.54 13.02
CA TYR A 909 15.40 -19.12 13.16
C TYR A 909 14.17 -18.70 12.34
N LYS A 910 14.09 -19.10 11.06
CA LYS A 910 12.91 -18.85 10.22
C LYS A 910 11.64 -19.43 10.84
N LYS A 911 11.71 -20.67 11.34
CA LYS A 911 10.57 -21.34 12.00
C LYS A 911 10.17 -20.62 13.29
N ALA A 912 11.13 -20.17 14.11
CA ALA A 912 10.92 -19.39 15.33
C ALA A 912 10.12 -18.11 15.06
N ILE A 913 10.46 -17.37 14.00
CA ILE A 913 9.72 -16.18 13.58
C ILE A 913 8.30 -16.53 13.11
N ASP A 914 8.13 -17.65 12.40
CA ASP A 914 6.80 -18.14 12.02
C ASP A 914 5.96 -18.56 13.25
N VAL A 915 6.60 -19.17 14.26
CA VAL A 915 5.98 -19.48 15.56
C VAL A 915 5.48 -18.19 16.19
N ALA A 916 6.35 -17.18 16.29
CA ALA A 916 6.02 -15.88 16.85
C ALA A 916 4.80 -15.27 16.16
N GLY A 917 4.77 -15.28 14.82
CA GLY A 917 3.62 -14.80 14.06
C GLY A 917 2.33 -15.59 14.33
N ARG A 918 2.41 -16.92 14.48
CA ARG A 918 1.25 -17.76 14.80
C ARG A 918 0.74 -17.54 16.21
N VAL A 919 1.62 -17.53 17.20
CA VAL A 919 1.29 -17.31 18.62
C VAL A 919 0.65 -15.94 18.79
N TRP A 920 1.22 -14.89 18.20
CA TRP A 920 0.64 -13.54 18.25
C TRP A 920 -0.75 -13.46 17.62
N ARG A 921 -0.94 -14.06 16.42
CA ARG A 921 -2.26 -14.14 15.79
C ARG A 921 -3.27 -14.90 16.65
N GLY A 922 -2.82 -15.96 17.33
CA GLY A 922 -3.63 -16.69 18.30
C GLY A 922 -4.06 -15.77 19.44
N MET A 923 -3.09 -15.14 20.11
CA MET A 923 -3.33 -14.22 21.22
C MET A 923 -4.27 -13.05 20.85
N ILE A 924 -4.07 -12.41 19.69
CA ILE A 924 -4.95 -11.34 19.21
C ILE A 924 -6.35 -11.85 18.88
N LYS A 925 -6.48 -12.98 18.17
CA LYS A 925 -7.80 -13.57 17.87
C LYS A 925 -8.55 -13.90 19.17
N PHE A 926 -7.84 -14.35 20.20
CA PHE A 926 -8.41 -14.57 21.53
C PHE A 926 -8.91 -13.30 22.21
N HIS A 927 -8.42 -12.12 21.80
CA HIS A 927 -8.93 -10.82 22.22
C HIS A 927 -10.06 -10.29 21.32
N ASP A 928 -10.01 -10.54 20.01
CA ASP A 928 -11.00 -10.06 19.01
C ASP A 928 -12.32 -10.83 18.98
N VAL A 929 -12.35 -12.10 19.40
CA VAL A 929 -13.60 -12.91 19.46
C VAL A 929 -14.60 -12.40 20.51
N LYS A 930 -14.30 -11.30 21.23
CA LYS A 930 -15.15 -10.71 22.27
C LYS A 930 -16.38 -9.90 21.81
N CYS A 931 -16.86 -10.06 20.57
CA CYS A 931 -18.03 -9.32 20.06
C CYS A 931 -19.09 -10.18 19.34
N VAL A 932 -19.27 -11.44 19.71
CA VAL A 932 -20.52 -12.17 19.45
C VAL A 932 -21.03 -12.67 20.79
N GLY A 933 -22.22 -12.21 21.21
CA GLY A 933 -22.89 -12.73 22.41
C GLY A 933 -23.13 -14.23 22.28
N PRO A 934 -23.51 -14.93 23.38
CA PRO A 934 -23.78 -16.35 23.32
C PRO A 934 -24.99 -16.60 22.40
N ILE A 935 -24.72 -17.09 21.19
CA ILE A 935 -25.71 -17.77 20.36
C ILE A 935 -25.86 -19.16 20.99
N MET A 936 -27.07 -19.48 21.44
CA MET A 936 -27.40 -20.82 21.91
C MET A 936 -27.07 -21.87 20.85
N ASP A 937 -26.47 -22.96 21.31
CA ASP A 937 -26.02 -24.11 20.52
C ASP A 937 -27.12 -24.70 19.62
N ASN A 938 -26.77 -24.83 18.32
CA ASN A 938 -27.08 -25.92 17.39
C ASN A 938 -27.20 -25.41 15.95
N MET A 939 -26.09 -25.39 15.21
CA MET A 939 -26.05 -25.86 13.81
C MET A 939 -24.63 -25.82 13.23
N GLU A 940 -24.30 -26.91 12.54
CA GLU A 940 -23.03 -27.29 11.94
C GLU A 940 -22.94 -26.78 10.49
N PHE A 941 -21.84 -26.11 10.09
CA PHE A 941 -21.02 -26.38 8.89
C PHE A 941 -20.11 -25.21 8.44
N THR A 942 -18.86 -25.61 8.18
CA THR A 942 -17.81 -25.21 7.20
C THR A 942 -17.34 -23.77 6.94
N SER A 943 -16.01 -23.73 6.86
CA SER A 943 -15.06 -22.68 6.49
C SER A 943 -15.26 -22.03 5.10
N ALA A 944 -15.03 -20.71 5.00
CA ALA A 944 -13.93 -20.11 4.22
C ALA A 944 -14.09 -18.59 3.98
N ALA A 945 -12.93 -17.92 4.08
CA ALA A 945 -12.47 -16.73 3.36
C ALA A 945 -12.88 -15.28 3.78
N LYS A 946 -11.80 -14.58 4.16
CA LYS A 946 -11.33 -13.24 3.73
C LYS A 946 -12.05 -12.01 4.29
N GLY A 947 -11.22 -11.14 4.90
CA GLY A 947 -11.63 -9.92 5.54
C GLY A 947 -11.54 -8.67 4.67
N ARG A 948 -11.82 -7.53 5.30
CA ARG A 948 -11.50 -6.18 4.84
C ARG A 948 -11.14 -5.28 6.01
N LYS A 949 -10.16 -4.42 5.72
CA LYS A 949 -9.36 -3.52 6.57
C LYS A 949 -10.07 -2.19 6.87
N PHE A 950 -9.58 -1.44 7.88
CA PHE A 950 -9.32 0.03 7.93
C PHE A 950 -8.32 0.29 9.10
N SER A 951 -7.08 0.76 8.86
CA SER A 951 -6.50 2.15 8.86
C SER A 951 -6.52 2.81 10.25
N ASP A 952 -5.48 3.43 10.83
CA ASP A 952 -4.23 4.10 10.40
C ASP A 952 -3.15 3.91 11.51
N VAL A 953 -1.83 4.12 11.35
CA VAL A 953 -1.04 5.01 10.49
C VAL A 953 0.00 4.18 9.73
N SER A 954 0.06 4.36 8.41
CA SER A 954 0.91 3.59 7.49
C SER A 954 1.93 4.50 6.84
N PHE A 955 3.21 4.14 6.93
CA PHE A 955 4.20 4.56 5.94
C PHE A 955 3.84 3.91 4.59
N ARG A 956 3.62 4.73 3.56
CA ARG A 956 3.35 4.30 2.19
C ARG A 956 4.51 4.75 1.31
N LEU A 957 4.80 4.02 0.24
CA LEU A 957 5.69 4.49 -0.84
C LEU A 957 5.25 5.84 -1.45
N SER A 958 3.99 6.26 -1.24
CA SER A 958 3.52 7.59 -1.62
C SER A 958 4.04 8.72 -0.73
N ASP A 959 4.62 8.37 0.42
CA ASP A 959 5.11 9.32 1.41
C ASP A 959 6.61 9.60 1.20
N ILE A 960 7.30 8.71 0.48
CA ILE A 960 8.64 8.96 -0.07
C ILE A 960 8.54 10.07 -1.11
N SER A 961 9.55 10.95 -1.14
CA SER A 961 9.67 12.03 -2.10
C SER A 961 9.50 11.48 -3.51
N ARG A 962 8.87 12.28 -4.37
CA ARG A 962 8.62 11.85 -5.75
C ARG A 962 9.91 11.46 -6.47
N VAL A 963 11.00 12.16 -6.19
CA VAL A 963 12.27 11.92 -6.88
C VAL A 963 12.90 10.60 -6.44
N ASP A 964 12.95 10.35 -5.14
CA ASP A 964 13.46 9.08 -4.62
C ASP A 964 12.58 7.92 -5.09
N LYS A 965 11.27 8.13 -5.18
CA LYS A 965 10.34 7.14 -5.71
C LYS A 965 10.59 6.83 -7.19
N ASP A 966 10.81 7.84 -8.03
CA ASP A 966 11.10 7.66 -9.44
C ASP A 966 12.44 6.92 -9.62
N ALA A 967 13.45 7.24 -8.81
CA ALA A 967 14.73 6.51 -8.78
C ALA A 967 14.57 5.04 -8.33
N ILE A 968 13.77 4.79 -7.29
CA ILE A 968 13.42 3.43 -6.84
C ILE A 968 12.71 2.66 -7.98
N ASP A 969 11.77 3.30 -8.68
CA ASP A 969 11.06 2.67 -9.80
C ASP A 969 12.00 2.40 -11.00
N ASN A 970 13.01 3.23 -11.24
CA ASN A 970 14.03 2.98 -12.27
C ASN A 970 14.88 1.74 -11.97
N ILE A 971 15.39 1.61 -10.73
CA ILE A 971 16.10 0.40 -10.28
C ILE A 971 15.20 -0.83 -10.47
N ARG A 972 13.91 -0.72 -10.15
CA ARG A 972 12.95 -1.82 -10.38
C ARG A 972 12.87 -2.21 -11.85
N LEU A 973 12.67 -1.22 -12.74
CA LEU A 973 12.47 -1.47 -14.17
C LEU A 973 13.72 -2.03 -14.84
N GLU A 974 14.90 -1.51 -14.51
CA GLU A 974 16.18 -2.01 -15.00
C GLU A 974 16.41 -3.46 -14.57
N PHE A 975 16.20 -3.75 -13.29
CA PHE A 975 16.27 -5.11 -12.77
C PHE A 975 15.29 -6.06 -13.48
N ILE A 976 14.00 -5.69 -13.61
CA ILE A 976 13.01 -6.52 -14.31
C ILE A 976 13.36 -6.71 -15.79
N GLY A 977 13.95 -5.69 -16.44
CA GLY A 977 14.46 -5.79 -17.81
C GLY A 977 15.58 -6.84 -17.93
N SER A 978 16.50 -6.86 -16.98
CA SER A 978 17.63 -7.82 -16.93
C SER A 978 17.18 -9.28 -16.71
N LEU A 979 15.99 -9.52 -16.16
CA LEU A 979 15.47 -10.87 -15.95
C LEU A 979 15.00 -11.55 -17.25
N GLY A 980 14.84 -10.80 -18.35
CA GLY A 980 14.35 -11.33 -19.61
C GLY A 980 15.13 -12.56 -20.10
N PRO A 981 16.45 -12.44 -20.39
CA PRO A 981 17.28 -13.56 -20.84
C PRO A 981 17.27 -14.75 -19.88
N ILE A 982 17.29 -14.50 -18.57
CA ILE A 982 17.25 -15.56 -17.54
C ILE A 982 15.95 -16.34 -17.60
N ILE A 983 14.81 -15.65 -17.75
CA ILE A 983 13.51 -16.30 -17.85
C ILE A 983 13.43 -17.16 -19.12
N ASP A 984 13.96 -16.69 -20.25
CA ASP A 984 13.98 -17.48 -21.50
C ASP A 984 14.85 -18.73 -21.35
N GLU A 985 16.04 -18.59 -20.77
CA GLU A 985 16.95 -19.71 -20.49
C GLU A 985 16.27 -20.78 -19.63
N VAL A 986 15.67 -20.37 -18.50
CA VAL A 986 15.00 -21.29 -17.57
C VAL A 986 13.79 -21.94 -18.22
N ILE A 987 12.99 -21.20 -18.98
CA ILE A 987 11.85 -21.77 -19.71
C ILE A 987 12.33 -22.83 -20.71
N ASN A 988 13.37 -22.55 -21.49
CA ASN A 988 13.91 -23.50 -22.47
C ASN A 988 14.46 -24.77 -21.79
N LYS A 989 15.14 -24.62 -20.66
CA LYS A 989 15.63 -25.75 -19.86
C LYS A 989 14.49 -26.62 -19.34
N VAL A 990 13.47 -26.00 -18.75
CA VAL A 990 12.27 -26.71 -18.26
C VAL A 990 11.51 -27.39 -19.42
N LEU A 991 11.49 -26.80 -20.62
CA LEU A 991 10.88 -27.41 -21.80
C LEU A 991 11.62 -28.68 -22.26
N LEU A 992 12.95 -28.64 -22.24
CA LEU A 992 13.79 -29.79 -22.60
C LEU A 992 13.64 -30.94 -21.59
N GLU A 993 13.56 -30.62 -20.30
CA GLU A 993 13.41 -31.61 -19.22
C GLU A 993 12.03 -32.31 -19.23
N VAL A 994 10.97 -31.64 -19.69
CA VAL A 994 9.60 -32.17 -19.61
C VAL A 994 9.19 -32.98 -20.87
N GLY A 995 10.06 -33.09 -21.88
CA GLY A 995 9.88 -34.04 -22.98
C GLY A 995 8.57 -33.88 -23.78
N GLY A 996 8.16 -32.63 -24.07
CA GLY A 996 7.00 -32.30 -24.91
C GLY A 996 5.61 -32.54 -24.29
N SER A 997 5.50 -33.31 -23.20
CA SER A 997 4.23 -33.62 -22.55
C SER A 997 3.92 -32.65 -21.40
N LEU A 998 3.48 -31.44 -21.72
CA LEU A 998 3.02 -30.45 -20.74
C LEU A 998 1.49 -30.43 -20.67
N SER A 999 0.93 -31.01 -19.60
CA SER A 999 -0.53 -31.11 -19.41
C SER A 999 -1.20 -29.80 -18.96
N SER A 1000 -0.45 -28.79 -18.48
CA SER A 1000 -1.00 -27.47 -18.13
C SER A 1000 0.06 -26.36 -18.07
N ILE A 1001 -0.32 -25.17 -18.56
CA ILE A 1001 0.42 -23.90 -18.42
C ILE A 1001 0.76 -23.61 -16.94
N GLU A 1002 -0.14 -23.95 -16.03
CA GLU A 1002 0.04 -23.71 -14.59
C GLU A 1002 1.21 -24.54 -14.04
N SER A 1003 1.34 -25.80 -14.46
CA SER A 1003 2.45 -26.67 -14.01
C SER A 1003 3.82 -26.17 -14.47
N MET A 1004 3.88 -25.52 -15.64
CA MET A 1004 5.12 -24.95 -16.17
C MET A 1004 5.50 -23.68 -15.41
N VAL A 1005 4.53 -22.83 -15.11
CA VAL A 1005 4.73 -21.63 -14.29
C VAL A 1005 5.23 -22.02 -12.89
N ASP A 1006 4.66 -23.05 -12.28
CA ASP A 1006 5.05 -23.52 -10.94
C ASP A 1006 6.47 -24.06 -10.87
N LYS A 1007 7.00 -24.62 -11.97
CA LYS A 1007 8.40 -25.06 -12.08
C LYS A 1007 9.38 -23.92 -12.38
N VAL A 1008 8.97 -22.95 -13.20
CA VAL A 1008 9.84 -21.84 -13.63
C VAL A 1008 10.01 -20.79 -12.52
N ILE A 1009 8.95 -20.47 -11.77
CA ILE A 1009 9.00 -19.45 -10.70
C ILE A 1009 10.13 -19.66 -9.69
N PRO A 1010 10.29 -20.83 -9.04
CA PRO A 1010 11.32 -21.01 -8.01
C PRO A 1010 12.74 -20.87 -8.57
N VAL A 1011 13.01 -21.39 -9.77
CA VAL A 1011 14.34 -21.32 -10.41
C VAL A 1011 14.68 -19.89 -10.82
N VAL A 1012 13.72 -19.16 -11.41
CA VAL A 1012 13.93 -17.74 -11.73
C VAL A 1012 14.02 -16.91 -10.45
N ALA A 1013 13.29 -17.25 -9.39
CA ALA A 1013 13.38 -16.53 -8.12
C ALA A 1013 14.79 -16.60 -7.51
N GLU A 1014 15.39 -17.78 -7.50
CA GLU A 1014 16.76 -18.00 -7.05
C GLU A 1014 17.77 -17.22 -7.92
N LYS A 1015 17.75 -17.41 -9.24
CA LYS A 1015 18.64 -16.67 -10.16
C LYS A 1015 18.45 -15.16 -10.08
N SER A 1016 17.22 -14.69 -9.90
CA SER A 1016 16.91 -13.27 -9.75
C SER A 1016 17.50 -12.71 -8.45
N SER A 1017 17.50 -13.47 -7.36
CA SER A 1017 18.11 -13.03 -6.10
C SER A 1017 19.62 -12.90 -6.22
N LEU A 1018 20.28 -13.84 -6.89
CA LEU A 1018 21.72 -13.78 -7.15
C LEU A 1018 22.07 -12.58 -8.03
N LEU A 1019 21.30 -12.35 -9.11
CA LEU A 1019 21.49 -11.20 -9.97
C LEU A 1019 21.30 -9.88 -9.21
N PHE A 1020 20.26 -9.79 -8.37
CA PHE A 1020 19.97 -8.58 -7.60
C PHE A 1020 21.12 -8.20 -6.65
N ASN A 1021 21.76 -9.20 -6.04
CA ASN A 1021 22.89 -8.99 -5.14
C ASN A 1021 24.19 -8.75 -5.91
N ASN A 1022 24.49 -9.57 -6.93
CA ASN A 1022 25.79 -9.55 -7.61
C ASN A 1022 25.94 -8.41 -8.62
N SER A 1023 24.84 -7.88 -9.14
CA SER A 1023 24.86 -6.78 -10.13
C SER A 1023 24.71 -5.41 -9.50
N GLY A 1024 24.91 -5.28 -8.18
CA GLY A 1024 24.91 -3.99 -7.48
C GLY A 1024 23.53 -3.33 -7.32
N PHE A 1025 22.43 -4.00 -7.70
CA PHE A 1025 21.08 -3.47 -7.53
C PHE A 1025 20.70 -3.35 -6.05
N CYS A 1026 21.12 -4.31 -5.23
CA CYS A 1026 20.91 -4.27 -3.77
C CYS A 1026 21.62 -3.06 -3.14
N ASP A 1027 22.89 -2.84 -3.48
CA ASP A 1027 23.68 -1.72 -2.96
C ASP A 1027 23.14 -0.37 -3.45
N SER A 1028 22.73 -0.30 -4.72
CA SER A 1028 22.11 0.89 -5.31
C SER A 1028 20.80 1.24 -4.62
N LEU A 1029 19.95 0.24 -4.33
CA LEU A 1029 18.69 0.45 -3.62
C LEU A 1029 18.92 0.85 -2.15
N ASN A 1030 19.85 0.20 -1.46
CA ASN A 1030 20.15 0.50 -0.06
C ASN A 1030 20.76 1.90 0.09
N SER A 1031 21.65 2.28 -0.82
CA SER A 1031 22.20 3.64 -0.91
C SER A 1031 21.08 4.66 -1.12
N LEU A 1032 20.20 4.41 -2.09
CA LEU A 1032 19.08 5.31 -2.40
C LEU A 1032 18.09 5.45 -1.23
N LEU A 1033 17.72 4.34 -0.58
CA LEU A 1033 16.84 4.36 0.59
C LEU A 1033 17.48 5.05 1.80
N SER A 1034 18.81 5.02 1.91
CA SER A 1034 19.54 5.72 2.97
C SER A 1034 19.51 7.24 2.82
N SER A 1035 19.42 7.72 1.58
CA SER A 1035 19.27 9.15 1.28
C SER A 1035 17.82 9.61 1.05
N ALA A 1036 16.86 8.68 0.98
CA ALA A 1036 15.50 9.00 0.58
C ALA A 1036 14.75 9.82 1.65
N LEU A 1037 13.97 10.79 1.18
CA LEU A 1037 13.23 11.73 2.01
C LEU A 1037 11.74 11.37 2.07
N VAL A 1038 11.11 11.57 3.22
CA VAL A 1038 9.67 11.48 3.43
C VAL A 1038 9.08 12.89 3.46
N VAL A 1039 8.15 13.18 2.56
CA VAL A 1039 7.45 14.48 2.53
C VAL A 1039 6.22 14.39 3.44
N GLY A 1040 6.41 14.75 4.71
CA GLY A 1040 5.33 14.82 5.67
C GLY A 1040 4.31 15.93 5.34
N LYS A 1041 3.09 15.83 5.88
CA LYS A 1041 2.02 16.84 5.70
C LYS A 1041 2.43 18.25 6.15
N SER A 1042 3.46 18.37 7.00
CA SER A 1042 4.03 19.62 7.49
C SER A 1042 5.04 20.28 6.53
N ARG A 1043 5.21 19.78 5.30
CA ARG A 1043 6.22 20.23 4.30
C ARG A 1043 7.68 20.11 4.74
N ARG A 1044 7.98 19.58 5.92
CA ARG A 1044 9.35 19.23 6.31
C ARG A 1044 9.66 17.84 5.78
N SER A 1045 10.68 17.75 4.94
CA SER A 1045 11.29 16.49 4.52
C SER A 1045 12.13 15.93 5.66
N ILE A 1046 11.98 14.65 5.95
CA ILE A 1046 12.79 13.93 6.95
C ILE A 1046 13.35 12.70 6.25
N PHE A 1047 14.62 12.35 6.50
CA PHE A 1047 15.18 11.09 6.00
C PHE A 1047 14.37 9.91 6.53
N LEU A 1048 14.30 8.84 5.72
CA LEU A 1048 13.74 7.59 6.19
C LEU A 1048 14.50 7.12 7.43
N SER A 1049 13.77 6.92 8.53
CA SER A 1049 14.32 6.16 9.65
C SER A 1049 14.65 4.73 9.20
N ASP A 1050 15.57 4.06 9.88
CA ASP A 1050 15.96 2.66 9.59
C ASP A 1050 14.73 1.75 9.41
N LYS A 1051 13.71 1.95 10.25
CA LYS A 1051 12.43 1.22 10.21
C LYS A 1051 11.61 1.49 8.93
N GLU A 1052 11.66 2.73 8.43
CA GLU A 1052 11.01 3.15 7.18
C GLU A 1052 11.83 2.70 5.96
N ARG A 1053 13.16 2.72 6.03
CA ARG A 1053 14.07 2.14 5.01
C ARG A 1053 13.80 0.66 4.81
N ASP A 1054 13.75 -0.12 5.88
CA ASP A 1054 13.40 -1.55 5.82
C ASP A 1054 11.98 -1.78 5.24
N CYS A 1055 11.06 -0.85 5.54
CA CYS A 1055 9.70 -0.92 5.00
C CYS A 1055 9.69 -0.66 3.49
N ALA A 1056 10.40 0.36 3.04
CA ALA A 1056 10.54 0.72 1.65
C ALA A 1056 11.25 -0.39 0.86
N TYR A 1057 12.30 -0.99 1.42
CA TYR A 1057 13.01 -2.14 0.84
C TYR A 1057 12.08 -3.34 0.66
N GLN A 1058 11.32 -3.72 1.69
CA GLN A 1058 10.38 -4.84 1.58
C GLN A 1058 9.27 -4.56 0.55
N MET A 1059 8.72 -3.34 0.52
CA MET A 1059 7.71 -2.97 -0.46
C MET A 1059 8.25 -2.99 -1.89
N PHE A 1060 9.50 -2.60 -2.09
CA PHE A 1060 10.21 -2.73 -3.35
C PHE A 1060 10.34 -4.19 -3.77
N MET A 1061 10.85 -5.06 -2.87
CA MET A 1061 11.02 -6.49 -3.16
C MET A 1061 9.69 -7.20 -3.45
N ASP A 1062 8.61 -6.85 -2.74
CA ASP A 1062 7.27 -7.35 -3.02
C ASP A 1062 6.79 -6.95 -4.44
N SER A 1063 7.09 -5.71 -4.87
CA SER A 1063 6.79 -5.24 -6.23
C SER A 1063 7.61 -5.99 -7.27
N VAL A 1064 8.92 -6.15 -7.05
CA VAL A 1064 9.83 -6.91 -7.91
C VAL A 1064 9.36 -8.35 -8.08
N ASN A 1065 9.04 -9.03 -6.99
CA ASN A 1065 8.55 -10.40 -7.02
C ASN A 1065 7.25 -10.53 -7.84
N ASN A 1066 6.31 -9.60 -7.65
CA ASN A 1066 5.08 -9.58 -8.43
C ASN A 1066 5.32 -9.31 -9.93
N ASP A 1067 6.22 -8.39 -10.27
CA ASP A 1067 6.54 -8.07 -11.67
C ASP A 1067 7.28 -9.22 -12.36
N ARG A 1068 8.24 -9.86 -11.68
CA ARG A 1068 8.92 -11.08 -12.13
C ARG A 1068 7.92 -12.19 -12.43
N ASP A 1069 7.05 -12.52 -11.47
CA ASP A 1069 6.09 -13.62 -11.62
C ASP A 1069 5.09 -13.34 -12.77
N ASN A 1070 4.72 -12.07 -12.97
CA ASN A 1070 3.88 -11.65 -14.10
C ASN A 1070 4.62 -11.75 -15.45
N LEU A 1071 5.91 -11.41 -15.49
CA LEU A 1071 6.75 -11.54 -16.68
C LEU A 1071 6.92 -13.01 -17.08
N ILE A 1072 7.17 -13.90 -16.11
CA ILE A 1072 7.22 -15.36 -16.30
C ILE A 1072 5.89 -15.85 -16.90
N LYS A 1073 4.75 -15.52 -16.30
CA LYS A 1073 3.42 -15.91 -16.80
C LYS A 1073 3.20 -15.44 -18.23
N LYS A 1074 3.55 -14.20 -18.56
CA LYS A 1074 3.41 -13.66 -19.92
C LYS A 1074 4.26 -14.44 -20.93
N ARG A 1075 5.51 -14.76 -20.60
CA ARG A 1075 6.42 -15.50 -21.51
C ARG A 1075 6.00 -16.95 -21.71
N VAL A 1076 5.60 -17.64 -20.64
CA VAL A 1076 5.06 -19.01 -20.73
C VAL A 1076 3.78 -19.06 -21.58
N ILE A 1077 2.86 -18.10 -21.41
CA ILE A 1077 1.63 -18.00 -22.23
C ILE A 1077 1.98 -17.71 -23.70
N LYS A 1078 2.96 -16.84 -23.96
CA LYS A 1078 3.39 -16.51 -25.32
C LYS A 1078 3.96 -17.76 -26.02
N LEU A 1079 4.85 -18.50 -25.37
CA LEU A 1079 5.45 -19.72 -25.91
C LEU A 1079 4.44 -20.83 -26.17
N THR A 1080 3.50 -21.05 -25.24
CA THR A 1080 2.44 -22.06 -25.42
C THR A 1080 1.43 -21.72 -26.52
N LYS A 1081 1.29 -20.43 -26.89
CA LYS A 1081 0.55 -20.04 -28.09
C LYS A 1081 1.31 -20.37 -29.37
N TYR A 1082 2.63 -20.14 -29.41
CA TYR A 1082 3.44 -20.47 -30.59
C TYR A 1082 3.56 -21.97 -30.83
N SER A 1083 3.67 -22.78 -29.78
CA SER A 1083 3.71 -24.24 -29.94
C SER A 1083 2.40 -24.80 -30.52
N LYS A 1084 1.25 -24.22 -30.17
CA LYS A 1084 -0.07 -24.60 -30.73
C LYS A 1084 -0.34 -24.15 -32.15
N ILE A 1085 0.46 -23.24 -32.71
CA ILE A 1085 0.33 -22.76 -34.09
C ILE A 1085 1.25 -23.56 -35.03
N ARG A 1086 2.31 -24.17 -34.48
CA ARG A 1086 3.31 -24.94 -35.23
C ARG A 1086 2.96 -26.43 -35.37
N TYR A 1087 2.03 -26.91 -34.54
CA TYR A 1087 1.29 -28.16 -34.70
C TYR A 1087 -0.07 -27.82 -35.33
#